data_AF-A0A6P0RE49-F1
#
_entry.id   AF-A0A6P0RE49-F1
#
_cell.length_a   1.000
_cell.length_b   1.000
_cell.length_c   1.000
_cell.angle_alpha   90.00
_cell.angle_beta   90.00
_cell.angle_gamma   90.00
#
_symmetry.space_group_name_H-M   'P 1'
#
loop_
_entity.id
_entity.type
_entity.pdbx_description
1 polymer ?
#
loop_
_entity_poly.entity_id
_entity_poly.type
_entity_poly.pdbx_seq_one_letter_code
_entity_poly.pdbx_strand_id
1 'polypeptide(L)'
;MNEKQKIIGQGRIFPQIEPREETQWQLSERRKNRQQRLQELRSNGSQIKLYKSPTKYSNQQKHSVSPIKKTEPKKPKPPNNLGSIYGFLCITLLVIVPTGAGITAMSALFKLPSQADCESTYWRTASASKRLYCAQLLATSSTVDSLLQAINLVDVLSNDHPMRPQIDGYIEKWSKKILSLGDLAFQDGKLEEAITIAQKVPQKVPAYPLVEKQIQDWQKTWNEAEGNYTQTQEHLRQEEWHQASMEASRLLSVPNVYWGTKKYQELINDLKRTRKESAKLNEAQDIGEKGGLDNLTNGIQQAQEIEQKSYIYQKAQKLVLNFGKKIVDIALIKLNEGNWQEALDVVNKVPNNDALKEKVEDIEVLARAYSPANLGTVAGLEDAIAQVEKLKAERPLYSKAQELISLWQQEISDVTIIEEGKKLAQPGGISDLKVAIAKLQTIPPYNPRGQDATTLIKAWNRELQQQEDRPFLEKAEKLASFGDLSSLQAAISEARQIGRGRTLYQEAQNKIKRWTEKVQRFEDQPILDDAQILALSGNIEQAIFTARKIRAGRVLYNQARAKIQEWQVQLEAKRSLENARQVAAGATADAYVTAISLAQQVPSYSSRQVEASQLINQWSQQILFIAMEVVNRDVPQAISIARKIPRNSLAYNSAQSQISIWQSWLTPTQPIEDRSLPSNQSQQLREENSTNLTDERGKPLVSKPKFTDNN
;
A
#
# COMPACT_ATOMS: atom_id res chain seq x y z
N MET A 1 -33.28 18.45 -7.27
CA MET A 1 -34.32 17.48 -7.66
C MET A 1 -33.69 16.11 -7.74
N ASN A 2 -34.19 15.01 -7.16
CA ASN A 2 -35.02 14.75 -5.97
C ASN A 2 -34.43 13.44 -5.41
N GLU A 3 -33.89 13.38 -4.20
CA GLU A 3 -34.62 13.28 -2.93
C GLU A 3 -35.57 12.08 -2.84
N LYS A 4 -35.20 11.09 -2.01
CA LYS A 4 -36.12 10.37 -1.12
C LYS A 4 -35.37 9.70 0.04
N GLN A 5 -35.56 10.24 1.25
CA GLN A 5 -35.14 9.63 2.52
C GLN A 5 -36.30 8.88 3.17
N LYS A 6 -36.00 7.81 3.93
CA LYS A 6 -36.58 7.44 5.25
C LYS A 6 -35.88 6.13 5.71
N ILE A 7 -35.20 5.97 6.86
CA ILE A 7 -35.29 6.45 8.27
C ILE A 7 -35.93 5.42 9.22
N ILE A 8 -35.05 4.85 10.08
CA ILE A 8 -35.23 4.29 11.45
C ILE A 8 -35.96 2.95 11.66
N GLY A 9 -35.30 2.08 12.45
CA GLY A 9 -35.90 0.96 13.20
C GLY A 9 -34.83 0.12 13.94
N GLN A 10 -34.67 0.29 15.26
CA GLN A 10 -33.77 -0.53 16.09
C GLN A 10 -34.43 -1.85 16.50
N GLY A 11 -33.65 -2.93 16.62
CA GLY A 11 -34.09 -4.19 17.22
C GLY A 11 -32.91 -5.11 17.54
N ARG A 12 -32.43 -5.10 18.79
CA ARG A 12 -31.49 -6.12 19.29
C ARG A 12 -32.28 -7.36 19.71
N ILE A 13 -31.90 -8.53 19.20
CA ILE A 13 -32.34 -9.82 19.74
C ILE A 13 -31.09 -10.67 20.00
N PHE A 14 -30.85 -10.99 21.27
CA PHE A 14 -29.91 -12.03 21.69
C PHE A 14 -30.64 -13.38 21.74
N PRO A 15 -30.06 -14.46 21.23
CA PRO A 15 -30.33 -15.80 21.72
C PRO A 15 -29.41 -16.08 22.92
N GLN A 16 -30.01 -16.16 24.11
CA GLN A 16 -29.41 -16.84 25.26
C GLN A 16 -29.35 -18.35 24.95
N ILE A 17 -28.20 -18.99 25.14
CA ILE A 17 -28.10 -20.43 25.37
C ILE A 17 -27.18 -20.64 26.58
N GLU A 18 -27.65 -21.47 27.51
CA GLU A 18 -27.20 -21.61 28.89
C GLU A 18 -25.91 -22.46 29.06
N PRO A 19 -25.32 -22.48 30.28
CA PRO A 19 -23.96 -22.95 30.48
C PRO A 19 -23.79 -24.48 30.48
N ARG A 20 -22.53 -24.86 30.29
CA ARG A 20 -22.02 -26.24 30.20
C ARG A 20 -21.97 -26.90 31.58
N GLU A 21 -22.82 -27.89 31.85
CA GLU A 21 -22.73 -28.72 33.05
C GLU A 21 -21.50 -29.63 33.03
N GLU A 22 -20.83 -29.74 34.18
CA GLU A 22 -19.85 -30.78 34.48
C GLU A 22 -20.55 -32.01 35.07
N THR A 23 -20.27 -33.21 34.57
CA THR A 23 -20.47 -34.43 35.37
C THR A 23 -19.51 -35.56 34.96
N GLN A 24 -18.33 -35.47 35.57
CA GLN A 24 -17.52 -36.57 36.08
C GLN A 24 -18.08 -38.01 35.92
N TRP A 25 -17.36 -38.85 35.18
CA TRP A 25 -17.28 -40.30 35.44
C TRP A 25 -15.80 -40.72 35.56
N GLN A 26 -15.39 -41.08 36.77
CA GLN A 26 -14.10 -41.72 37.03
C GLN A 26 -14.22 -43.23 36.92
N LEU A 27 -13.24 -43.90 36.30
CA LEU A 27 -13.04 -45.34 36.43
C LEU A 27 -11.54 -45.66 36.66
N SER A 28 -11.22 -45.81 37.95
CA SER A 28 -10.10 -46.55 38.56
C SER A 28 -8.78 -46.74 37.77
N GLU A 29 -7.69 -46.15 38.25
CA GLU A 29 -6.33 -46.61 37.93
C GLU A 29 -6.09 -48.05 38.43
N ARG A 30 -5.76 -48.97 37.52
CA ARG A 30 -5.16 -50.26 37.90
C ARG A 30 -3.65 -50.10 38.11
N ARG A 31 -3.16 -50.65 39.23
CA ARG A 31 -1.76 -50.59 39.67
C ARG A 31 -0.77 -51.05 38.59
N LYS A 32 0.25 -50.23 38.30
CA LYS A 32 1.39 -50.56 37.42
C LYS A 32 2.24 -51.71 38.00
N ASN A 33 2.75 -52.58 37.12
CA ASN A 33 3.50 -53.78 37.50
C ASN A 33 4.99 -53.48 37.79
N ARG A 34 5.62 -54.29 38.65
CA ARG A 34 7.01 -54.18 39.15
C ARG A 34 8.08 -54.03 38.06
N GLN A 35 7.85 -54.55 36.85
CA GLN A 35 8.77 -54.38 35.71
C GLN A 35 8.87 -52.93 35.22
N GLN A 36 7.78 -52.15 35.25
CA GLN A 36 7.80 -50.76 34.76
C GLN A 36 8.67 -49.85 35.65
N ARG A 37 8.67 -50.06 36.97
CA ARG A 37 9.58 -49.36 37.90
C ARG A 37 11.06 -49.68 37.70
N LEU A 38 11.40 -50.86 37.18
CA LEU A 38 12.79 -51.29 36.96
C LEU A 38 13.40 -50.74 35.65
N GLN A 39 12.57 -50.26 34.72
CA GLN A 39 13.04 -49.59 33.51
C GLN A 39 13.30 -48.09 33.74
N GLU A 40 12.42 -47.38 34.47
CA GLU A 40 12.62 -45.95 34.80
C GLU A 40 13.88 -45.72 35.66
N LEU A 41 14.24 -46.66 36.54
CA LEU A 41 15.49 -46.60 37.32
C LEU A 41 16.77 -46.86 36.50
N ARG A 42 16.66 -47.29 35.23
CA ARG A 42 17.80 -47.49 34.33
C ARG A 42 17.96 -46.37 33.30
N SER A 43 16.97 -45.50 33.10
CA SER A 43 17.03 -44.40 32.13
C SER A 43 17.54 -43.08 32.71
N ASN A 44 17.40 -42.84 34.02
CA ASN A 44 17.72 -41.56 34.66
C ASN A 44 19.10 -41.58 35.37
N GLY A 45 20.15 -41.99 34.64
CA GLY A 45 21.56 -42.09 35.07
C GLY A 45 22.54 -41.14 34.36
N SER A 46 22.03 -39.98 33.94
CA SER A 46 22.66 -38.69 33.62
C SER A 46 24.05 -38.40 34.31
N GLN A 47 25.11 -37.75 33.77
CA GLN A 47 25.47 -37.09 32.48
C GLN A 47 27.03 -36.87 32.37
N ILE A 48 27.48 -36.13 31.33
CA ILE A 48 28.60 -35.11 31.37
C ILE A 48 30.06 -35.65 31.32
N LYS A 49 31.06 -35.14 30.54
CA LYS A 49 31.30 -33.88 29.78
C LYS A 49 32.37 -34.01 28.64
N LEU A 50 32.28 -33.12 27.63
CA LEU A 50 33.35 -32.37 26.90
C LEU A 50 34.37 -32.99 25.88
N TYR A 51 34.16 -32.59 24.60
CA TYR A 51 35.07 -31.81 23.70
C TYR A 51 36.11 -32.43 22.71
N LYS A 52 36.10 -31.82 21.50
CA LYS A 52 37.13 -31.69 20.44
C LYS A 52 37.55 -32.88 19.52
N SER A 53 37.24 -32.70 18.23
CA SER A 53 38.01 -33.16 17.05
C SER A 53 39.14 -32.14 16.71
N PRO A 54 39.89 -32.21 15.58
CA PRO A 54 40.12 -33.30 14.58
C PRO A 54 41.63 -33.51 14.22
N THR A 55 42.00 -34.44 13.32
CA THR A 55 43.13 -34.29 12.34
C THR A 55 43.21 -35.43 11.29
N LYS A 56 44.11 -35.29 10.28
CA LYS A 56 44.21 -36.02 8.99
C LYS A 56 45.42 -37.00 8.93
N TYR A 57 45.48 -37.79 7.83
CA TYR A 57 46.68 -38.47 7.25
C TYR A 57 47.28 -39.64 8.07
N SER A 58 48.08 -40.59 7.56
CA SER A 58 48.27 -41.17 6.20
C SER A 58 49.18 -42.42 6.29
N ASN A 59 49.15 -43.30 5.28
CA ASN A 59 50.18 -44.27 4.84
C ASN A 59 50.66 -45.44 5.75
N GLN A 60 50.57 -46.64 5.15
CA GLN A 60 51.62 -47.68 4.97
C GLN A 60 52.71 -47.88 6.08
N GLN A 61 53.00 -49.09 6.58
CA GLN A 61 53.64 -50.19 5.82
C GLN A 61 53.72 -51.52 6.61
N LYS A 62 53.67 -52.63 5.83
CA LYS A 62 54.43 -53.90 5.95
C LYS A 62 54.16 -54.92 7.08
N HIS A 63 54.43 -56.18 6.69
CA HIS A 63 54.22 -57.42 7.44
C HIS A 63 55.40 -57.78 8.36
N SER A 64 55.10 -58.50 9.45
CA SER A 64 55.96 -59.62 9.92
C SER A 64 55.23 -60.63 10.84
N VAL A 65 55.16 -61.87 10.35
CA VAL A 65 55.47 -63.15 11.04
C VAL A 65 54.75 -63.52 12.37
N SER A 66 53.83 -64.48 12.22
CA SER A 66 53.54 -65.67 13.06
C SER A 66 52.92 -65.59 14.49
N PRO A 67 52.08 -66.59 14.87
CA PRO A 67 51.30 -66.59 16.12
C PRO A 67 51.89 -67.51 17.22
N ILE A 68 51.43 -67.37 18.48
CA ILE A 68 51.36 -68.47 19.48
C ILE A 68 50.43 -68.12 20.68
N LYS A 69 49.57 -69.09 21.03
CA LYS A 69 48.86 -69.40 22.31
C LYS A 69 48.39 -68.30 23.28
N LYS A 70 47.14 -68.46 23.72
CA LYS A 70 46.69 -68.71 25.13
C LYS A 70 45.25 -69.28 25.09
N THR A 71 45.03 -70.59 25.28
CA THR A 71 44.76 -71.31 26.55
C THR A 71 43.45 -70.93 27.27
N GLU A 72 42.41 -71.74 27.07
CA GLU A 72 41.36 -72.00 28.07
C GLU A 72 41.84 -73.03 29.12
N PRO A 73 41.26 -73.03 30.34
CA PRO A 73 41.29 -74.17 31.25
C PRO A 73 39.89 -74.78 31.50
N LYS A 74 39.74 -76.08 31.25
CA LYS A 74 38.62 -76.93 31.73
C LYS A 74 38.99 -77.70 33.01
N LYS A 75 38.00 -78.03 33.85
CA LYS A 75 37.94 -79.19 34.77
C LYS A 75 36.54 -79.25 35.44
N PRO A 76 36.08 -80.39 36.01
CA PRO A 76 36.69 -81.73 36.08
C PRO A 76 35.82 -82.88 35.49
N LYS A 77 36.21 -84.12 35.79
CA LYS A 77 35.79 -85.48 35.36
C LYS A 77 35.76 -86.37 36.65
N PRO A 78 35.54 -87.71 36.65
CA PRO A 78 34.86 -88.69 35.77
C PRO A 78 33.84 -89.52 36.63
N PRO A 79 33.60 -90.86 36.55
CA PRO A 79 33.91 -91.91 35.56
C PRO A 79 32.75 -92.88 35.18
N ASN A 80 32.97 -93.74 34.16
CA ASN A 80 33.03 -95.21 34.31
C ASN A 80 33.39 -95.92 32.98
N ASN A 81 34.12 -97.04 33.10
CA ASN A 81 34.73 -97.83 32.02
C ASN A 81 33.84 -99.00 31.54
N LEU A 82 34.21 -99.65 30.41
CA LEU A 82 34.54 -101.10 30.42
C LEU A 82 35.19 -101.63 29.13
N GLY A 83 35.99 -102.69 29.29
CA GLY A 83 36.70 -103.46 28.25
C GLY A 83 38.21 -103.17 28.21
N SER A 84 39.13 -104.15 28.18
CA SER A 84 39.04 -105.61 28.28
C SER A 84 40.45 -106.18 28.49
N ILE A 85 40.73 -107.04 29.50
CA ILE A 85 41.97 -107.83 29.59
C ILE A 85 41.70 -109.23 30.17
N TYR A 86 42.23 -110.26 29.51
CA TYR A 86 42.34 -111.65 29.96
C TYR A 86 43.50 -111.84 30.95
N GLY A 87 43.39 -112.73 31.95
CA GLY A 87 44.61 -113.28 32.60
C GLY A 87 44.51 -113.81 34.04
N PHE A 88 44.09 -115.08 34.16
CA PHE A 88 44.57 -116.09 35.14
C PHE A 88 44.32 -116.01 36.68
N LEU A 89 43.75 -117.14 37.15
CA LEU A 89 44.04 -117.93 38.38
C LEU A 89 43.82 -117.36 39.80
N CYS A 90 42.75 -117.85 40.47
CA CYS A 90 42.75 -118.76 41.64
C CYS A 90 41.38 -118.71 42.37
N ILE A 91 40.56 -119.77 42.35
CA ILE A 91 40.39 -120.74 43.47
C ILE A 91 39.92 -120.03 44.77
N THR A 92 38.66 -120.00 45.24
CA THR A 92 37.43 -120.84 45.10
C THR A 92 36.17 -119.91 45.04
N LEU A 93 34.87 -120.25 45.25
CA LEU A 93 34.17 -121.46 45.70
C LEU A 93 32.72 -121.58 45.12
N LEU A 94 32.30 -122.83 44.95
CA LEU A 94 30.95 -123.43 44.95
C LEU A 94 30.01 -122.85 46.08
N VAL A 95 28.69 -122.64 45.90
CA VAL A 95 27.60 -123.66 45.82
C VAL A 95 26.22 -122.99 45.49
N ILE A 96 25.43 -123.60 44.58
CA ILE A 96 23.94 -123.53 44.37
C ILE A 96 23.27 -122.32 43.63
N VAL A 97 22.12 -122.65 43.00
CA VAL A 97 21.38 -122.11 41.84
C VAL A 97 19.85 -122.33 42.12
N PRO A 98 18.82 -121.79 41.41
CA PRO A 98 18.54 -120.49 40.77
C PRO A 98 17.20 -119.80 41.20
N THR A 99 17.12 -118.47 41.30
CA THR A 99 15.83 -117.72 41.35
C THR A 99 15.90 -116.32 40.69
N GLY A 100 16.54 -116.21 39.52
CA GLY A 100 16.92 -114.91 38.92
C GLY A 100 16.23 -114.46 37.62
N ALA A 101 15.33 -115.25 37.02
CA ALA A 101 14.88 -115.02 35.63
C ALA A 101 13.62 -114.13 35.47
N GLY A 102 12.82 -113.92 36.52
CA GLY A 102 11.51 -113.25 36.40
C GLY A 102 11.56 -111.71 36.35
N ILE A 103 12.54 -111.09 36.99
CA ILE A 103 12.53 -109.63 37.25
C ILE A 103 13.12 -108.82 36.08
N THR A 104 14.02 -109.41 35.29
CA THR A 104 14.67 -108.71 34.16
C THR A 104 13.70 -108.40 33.01
N ALA A 105 12.74 -109.29 32.73
CA ALA A 105 11.76 -109.13 31.65
C ALA A 105 10.83 -107.91 31.84
N MET A 106 10.43 -107.63 33.08
CA MET A 106 9.45 -106.57 33.39
C MET A 106 10.03 -105.16 33.22
N SER A 107 11.35 -104.99 33.35
CA SER A 107 12.04 -103.71 33.11
C SER A 107 12.25 -103.37 31.63
N ALA A 108 12.20 -104.36 30.74
CA ALA A 108 12.33 -104.15 29.29
C ALA A 108 11.03 -103.61 28.67
N LEU A 109 9.88 -103.98 29.23
CA LEU A 109 8.55 -103.55 28.77
C LEU A 109 8.21 -102.07 29.05
N PHE A 110 8.88 -101.44 30.02
CA PHE A 110 8.70 -100.02 30.35
C PHE A 110 9.82 -99.09 29.85
N LYS A 111 10.82 -99.62 29.12
CA LYS A 111 11.76 -98.78 28.36
C LYS A 111 11.08 -98.26 27.09
N LEU A 112 10.49 -97.07 27.18
CA LEU A 112 10.13 -96.28 26.01
C LEU A 112 11.41 -96.06 25.17
N PRO A 113 11.44 -96.45 23.89
CA PRO A 113 12.61 -96.22 23.04
C PRO A 113 12.88 -94.72 22.91
N SER A 114 14.16 -94.35 23.00
CA SER A 114 14.61 -92.96 23.04
C SER A 114 14.79 -92.40 21.62
N GLN A 115 15.08 -91.10 21.49
CA GLN A 115 15.36 -90.48 20.17
C GLN A 115 16.45 -91.23 19.38
N ALA A 116 17.45 -91.81 20.08
CA ALA A 116 18.53 -92.60 19.47
C ALA A 116 18.06 -93.88 18.75
N ASP A 117 16.92 -94.46 19.14
CA ASP A 117 16.35 -95.66 18.51
C ASP A 117 15.66 -95.35 17.17
N CYS A 118 15.32 -94.09 16.92
CA CYS A 118 14.74 -93.62 15.66
C CYS A 118 15.81 -93.20 14.65
N GLU A 119 16.90 -92.56 15.09
CA GLU A 119 18.02 -92.16 14.21
C GLU A 119 18.79 -93.35 13.62
N SER A 120 18.86 -94.47 14.36
CA SER A 120 19.56 -95.70 13.96
C SER A 120 18.70 -96.68 13.12
N THR A 121 17.48 -96.30 12.72
CA THR A 121 16.51 -97.21 12.09
C THR A 121 16.68 -97.37 10.57
N TYR A 122 16.78 -98.61 10.10
CA TYR A 122 16.74 -98.93 8.67
C TYR A 122 15.30 -98.95 8.13
N TRP A 123 14.91 -97.89 7.41
CA TRP A 123 13.51 -97.66 7.03
C TRP A 123 12.88 -98.70 6.10
N ARG A 124 13.65 -99.47 5.33
CA ARG A 124 13.07 -100.46 4.39
C ARG A 124 12.39 -101.64 5.08
N THR A 125 12.77 -101.97 6.32
CA THR A 125 12.19 -103.06 7.13
C THR A 125 11.46 -102.56 8.37
N ALA A 126 11.35 -101.23 8.56
CA ALA A 126 10.65 -100.64 9.68
C ALA A 126 9.12 -100.81 9.57
N SER A 127 8.50 -101.40 10.60
CA SER A 127 7.04 -101.56 10.67
C SER A 127 6.30 -100.22 10.66
N ALA A 128 5.05 -100.23 10.21
CA ALA A 128 4.20 -99.03 10.18
C ALA A 128 4.08 -98.38 11.58
N SER A 129 3.92 -99.18 12.64
CA SER A 129 3.89 -98.69 14.02
C SER A 129 5.21 -98.03 14.44
N LYS A 130 6.37 -98.56 14.04
CA LYS A 130 7.67 -97.94 14.35
C LYS A 130 7.88 -96.63 13.57
N ARG A 131 7.50 -96.60 12.28
CA ARG A 131 7.50 -95.37 11.47
C ARG A 131 6.60 -94.30 12.09
N LEU A 132 5.38 -94.67 12.48
CA LEU A 132 4.42 -93.76 13.09
C LEU A 132 4.90 -93.24 14.45
N TYR A 133 5.48 -94.09 15.31
CA TYR A 133 6.08 -93.67 16.58
C TYR A 133 7.23 -92.69 16.39
N CYS A 134 8.18 -92.99 15.50
CA CYS A 134 9.30 -92.08 15.22
C CYS A 134 8.86 -90.78 14.55
N ALA A 135 7.83 -90.81 13.68
CA ALA A 135 7.24 -89.61 13.10
C ALA A 135 6.54 -88.74 14.17
N GLN A 136 5.80 -89.35 15.10
CA GLN A 136 5.23 -88.64 16.25
C GLN A 136 6.32 -87.99 17.11
N LEU A 137 7.45 -88.68 17.32
CA LEU A 137 8.60 -88.17 18.07
C LEU A 137 9.26 -86.98 17.37
N LEU A 138 9.47 -87.04 16.05
CA LEU A 138 9.96 -85.90 15.24
C LEU A 138 9.00 -84.70 15.35
N ALA A 139 7.70 -84.95 15.20
CA ALA A 139 6.64 -83.94 15.29
C ALA A 139 6.34 -83.41 16.71
N THR A 140 7.12 -83.82 17.72
CA THR A 140 7.16 -83.12 19.03
C THR A 140 7.88 -81.79 18.92
N SER A 141 8.88 -81.69 18.04
CA SER A 141 9.52 -80.41 17.70
C SER A 141 8.62 -79.63 16.74
N SER A 142 8.31 -78.39 17.07
CA SER A 142 7.38 -77.55 16.30
C SER A 142 8.09 -76.73 15.22
N THR A 143 8.94 -77.37 14.41
CA THR A 143 9.59 -76.72 13.25
C THR A 143 9.06 -77.28 11.95
N VAL A 144 9.11 -76.47 10.88
CA VAL A 144 8.60 -76.88 9.56
C VAL A 144 9.31 -78.16 9.08
N ASP A 145 10.65 -78.19 9.17
CA ASP A 145 11.44 -79.29 8.62
C ASP A 145 11.27 -80.62 9.39
N SER A 146 11.00 -80.59 10.71
CA SER A 146 10.76 -81.81 11.48
C SER A 146 9.35 -82.37 11.27
N LEU A 147 8.36 -81.49 11.11
CA LEU A 147 6.98 -81.87 10.75
C LEU A 147 6.93 -82.46 9.32
N LEU A 148 7.71 -81.91 8.38
CA LEU A 148 7.86 -82.49 7.04
C LEU A 148 8.56 -83.85 7.06
N GLN A 149 9.62 -84.00 7.85
CA GLN A 149 10.27 -85.30 8.04
C GLN A 149 9.31 -86.32 8.65
N ALA A 150 8.47 -85.93 9.62
CA ALA A 150 7.44 -86.78 10.19
C ALA A 150 6.39 -87.22 9.15
N ILE A 151 5.88 -86.31 8.33
CA ILE A 151 4.93 -86.62 7.24
C ILE A 151 5.56 -87.59 6.24
N ASN A 152 6.74 -87.26 5.70
CA ASN A 152 7.45 -88.06 4.69
C ASN A 152 7.78 -89.48 5.19
N LEU A 153 7.94 -89.68 6.50
CA LEU A 153 8.25 -90.98 7.10
C LEU A 153 7.07 -91.98 7.04
N VAL A 154 5.84 -91.47 7.07
CA VAL A 154 4.60 -92.26 7.08
C VAL A 154 3.83 -92.24 5.76
N ASP A 155 3.95 -91.18 4.95
CA ASP A 155 3.27 -91.04 3.65
C ASP A 155 3.70 -92.11 2.61
N VAL A 156 4.88 -92.70 2.78
CA VAL A 156 5.39 -93.81 1.95
C VAL A 156 4.58 -95.11 2.11
N LEU A 157 3.64 -95.19 3.05
CA LEU A 157 2.77 -96.36 3.26
C LEU A 157 1.52 -96.31 2.37
N SER A 158 1.20 -97.45 1.72
CA SER A 158 0.07 -97.55 0.79
C SER A 158 -1.27 -97.09 1.39
N ASN A 159 -2.15 -96.58 0.52
CA ASN A 159 -3.51 -96.16 0.87
C ASN A 159 -4.34 -97.32 1.48
N ASP A 160 -4.08 -98.57 1.08
CA ASP A 160 -4.81 -99.76 1.53
C ASP A 160 -4.32 -100.31 2.90
N HIS A 161 -3.38 -99.63 3.56
CA HIS A 161 -2.77 -100.13 4.80
C HIS A 161 -3.75 -100.04 6.00
N PRO A 162 -3.88 -101.07 6.87
CA PRO A 162 -4.88 -101.06 7.96
C PRO A 162 -4.78 -99.88 8.94
N MET A 163 -3.59 -99.32 9.16
CA MET A 163 -3.39 -98.12 10.00
C MET A 163 -3.60 -96.80 9.25
N ARG A 164 -3.99 -96.81 7.97
CA ARG A 164 -4.03 -95.61 7.12
C ARG A 164 -4.94 -94.50 7.69
N PRO A 165 -6.17 -94.78 8.19
CA PRO A 165 -7.01 -93.74 8.81
C PRO A 165 -6.36 -93.08 10.03
N GLN A 166 -5.56 -93.83 10.79
CA GLN A 166 -4.81 -93.28 11.93
C GLN A 166 -3.64 -92.41 11.44
N ILE A 167 -2.90 -92.87 10.42
CA ILE A 167 -1.78 -92.14 9.82
C ILE A 167 -2.23 -90.83 9.20
N ASP A 168 -3.30 -90.83 8.40
CA ASP A 168 -3.86 -89.62 7.78
C ASP A 168 -4.30 -88.61 8.85
N GLY A 169 -4.92 -89.07 9.93
CA GLY A 169 -5.26 -88.23 11.09
C GLY A 169 -4.04 -87.66 11.84
N TYR A 170 -2.83 -88.19 11.64
CA TYR A 170 -1.57 -87.58 12.12
C TYR A 170 -0.96 -86.65 11.07
N ILE A 171 -0.95 -87.03 9.78
CA ILE A 171 -0.50 -86.16 8.69
C ILE A 171 -1.31 -84.86 8.68
N GLU A 172 -2.65 -84.94 8.83
CA GLU A 172 -3.52 -83.77 8.93
C GLU A 172 -3.15 -82.87 10.12
N LYS A 173 -2.86 -83.44 11.29
CA LYS A 173 -2.42 -82.68 12.48
C LYS A 173 -1.07 -82.01 12.25
N TRP A 174 -0.13 -82.65 11.56
CA TRP A 174 1.19 -82.09 11.29
C TRP A 174 1.13 -81.04 10.18
N SER A 175 0.34 -81.24 9.13
CA SER A 175 0.04 -80.22 8.11
C SER A 175 -0.62 -79.00 8.74
N LYS A 176 -1.59 -79.18 9.65
CA LYS A 176 -2.19 -78.08 10.43
C LYS A 176 -1.15 -77.32 11.27
N LYS A 177 -0.19 -78.01 11.90
CA LYS A 177 0.94 -77.34 12.59
C LYS A 177 1.84 -76.56 11.63
N ILE A 178 2.15 -77.09 10.44
CA ILE A 178 2.94 -76.37 9.41
C ILE A 178 2.18 -75.11 8.96
N LEU A 179 0.87 -75.21 8.72
CA LEU A 179 0.02 -74.07 8.41
C LEU A 179 -0.02 -73.04 9.55
N SER A 180 -0.01 -73.45 10.82
CA SER A 180 0.12 -72.52 11.96
C SER A 180 1.47 -71.80 12.00
N LEU A 181 2.56 -72.43 11.55
CA LEU A 181 3.87 -71.77 11.41
C LEU A 181 3.87 -70.79 10.22
N GLY A 182 3.21 -71.14 9.12
CA GLY A 182 2.96 -70.21 8.01
C GLY A 182 2.09 -69.02 8.43
N ASP A 183 1.08 -69.24 9.28
CA ASP A 183 0.22 -68.17 9.78
C ASP A 183 1.02 -67.14 10.58
N LEU A 184 2.00 -67.55 11.39
CA LEU A 184 2.90 -66.59 12.07
C LEU A 184 3.64 -65.67 11.09
N ALA A 185 4.09 -66.18 9.94
CA ALA A 185 4.71 -65.35 8.89
C ALA A 185 3.68 -64.43 8.22
N PHE A 186 2.47 -64.93 7.94
CA PHE A 186 1.36 -64.13 7.41
C PHE A 186 1.00 -62.97 8.36
N GLN A 187 0.82 -63.25 9.65
CA GLN A 187 0.48 -62.28 10.69
C GLN A 187 1.57 -61.21 10.90
N ASP A 188 2.86 -61.51 10.63
CA ASP A 188 3.95 -60.53 10.66
C ASP A 188 4.07 -59.69 9.37
N GLY A 189 3.25 -59.98 8.34
CA GLY A 189 3.20 -59.24 7.08
C GLY A 189 4.00 -59.89 5.95
N LYS A 190 4.28 -61.19 6.02
CA LYS A 190 5.12 -61.91 5.05
C LYS A 190 4.30 -62.99 4.33
N LEU A 191 3.35 -62.56 3.50
CA LEU A 191 2.47 -63.46 2.73
C LEU A 191 3.27 -64.50 1.92
N GLU A 192 4.28 -64.08 1.16
CA GLU A 192 5.09 -64.98 0.34
C GLU A 192 5.85 -66.05 1.15
N GLU A 193 6.31 -65.70 2.35
CA GLU A 193 6.95 -66.66 3.26
C GLU A 193 5.93 -67.65 3.83
N ALA A 194 4.72 -67.19 4.18
CA ALA A 194 3.63 -68.04 4.64
C ALA A 194 3.19 -69.05 3.56
N ILE A 195 3.01 -68.59 2.33
CA ILE A 195 2.68 -69.43 1.17
C ILE A 195 3.80 -70.44 0.92
N THR A 196 5.07 -70.01 0.96
CA THR A 196 6.23 -70.90 0.81
C THR A 196 6.28 -71.98 1.89
N ILE A 197 5.98 -71.64 3.16
CA ILE A 197 5.91 -72.62 4.26
C ILE A 197 4.79 -73.64 4.02
N ALA A 198 3.60 -73.18 3.61
CA ALA A 198 2.45 -74.03 3.33
C ALA A 198 2.70 -74.99 2.14
N GLN A 199 3.29 -74.49 1.04
CA GLN A 199 3.59 -75.27 -0.16
C GLN A 199 4.62 -76.39 0.04
N LYS A 200 5.39 -76.39 1.14
CA LYS A 200 6.30 -77.51 1.46
C LYS A 200 5.56 -78.80 1.84
N VAL A 201 4.28 -78.75 2.21
CA VAL A 201 3.48 -79.95 2.49
C VAL A 201 3.31 -80.76 1.19
N PRO A 202 3.58 -82.08 1.16
CA PRO A 202 3.53 -82.84 -0.08
C PRO A 202 2.12 -82.91 -0.69
N GLN A 203 1.98 -82.65 -1.99
CA GLN A 203 0.68 -82.57 -2.70
C GLN A 203 -0.17 -83.85 -2.66
N LYS A 204 0.44 -85.00 -2.38
CA LYS A 204 -0.22 -86.31 -2.41
C LYS A 204 -0.91 -86.69 -1.09
N VAL A 205 -0.70 -85.92 -0.02
CA VAL A 205 -1.30 -86.23 1.28
C VAL A 205 -2.78 -85.85 1.32
N PRO A 206 -3.67 -86.61 1.99
CA PRO A 206 -5.10 -86.28 2.08
C PRO A 206 -5.41 -84.92 2.73
N ALA A 207 -4.45 -84.35 3.47
CA ALA A 207 -4.56 -83.03 4.09
C ALA A 207 -4.26 -81.85 3.14
N TYR A 208 -3.80 -82.07 1.91
CA TYR A 208 -3.39 -80.99 0.99
C TYR A 208 -4.52 -80.01 0.61
N PRO A 209 -5.80 -80.42 0.44
CA PRO A 209 -6.90 -79.46 0.22
C PRO A 209 -7.08 -78.42 1.33
N LEU A 210 -6.64 -78.71 2.57
CA LEU A 210 -6.60 -77.73 3.66
C LEU A 210 -5.50 -76.69 3.46
N VAL A 211 -4.39 -77.07 2.83
CA VAL A 211 -3.25 -76.21 2.50
C VAL A 211 -3.64 -75.22 1.39
N GLU A 212 -4.24 -75.72 0.31
CA GLU A 212 -4.73 -74.88 -0.79
C GLU A 212 -5.76 -73.87 -0.30
N LYS A 213 -6.73 -74.32 0.51
CA LYS A 213 -7.74 -73.43 1.12
C LYS A 213 -7.09 -72.35 1.99
N GLN A 214 -6.13 -72.71 2.86
CA GLN A 214 -5.48 -71.73 3.74
C GLN A 214 -4.68 -70.68 2.95
N ILE A 215 -4.03 -71.08 1.85
CA ILE A 215 -3.34 -70.16 0.94
C ILE A 215 -4.34 -69.18 0.29
N GLN A 216 -5.49 -69.69 -0.20
CA GLN A 216 -6.55 -68.85 -0.77
C GLN A 216 -7.13 -67.88 0.27
N ASP A 217 -7.38 -68.33 1.50
CA ASP A 217 -7.89 -67.50 2.59
C ASP A 217 -6.89 -66.38 2.98
N TRP A 218 -5.59 -66.67 3.04
CA TRP A 218 -4.53 -65.65 3.25
C TRP A 218 -4.46 -64.66 2.09
N GLN A 219 -4.44 -65.13 0.83
CA GLN A 219 -4.40 -64.27 -0.36
C GLN A 219 -5.62 -63.35 -0.45
N LYS A 220 -6.82 -63.88 -0.21
CA LYS A 220 -8.06 -63.10 -0.18
C LYS A 220 -8.00 -62.00 0.89
N THR A 221 -7.60 -62.36 2.11
CA THR A 221 -7.44 -61.43 3.24
C THR A 221 -6.43 -60.32 2.92
N TRP A 222 -5.33 -60.68 2.27
CA TRP A 222 -4.30 -59.73 1.87
C TRP A 222 -4.81 -58.74 0.82
N ASN A 223 -5.46 -59.23 -0.24
CA ASN A 223 -6.01 -58.41 -1.32
C ASN A 223 -7.10 -57.45 -0.82
N GLU A 224 -7.94 -57.89 0.14
CA GLU A 224 -8.93 -57.03 0.79
C GLU A 224 -8.26 -55.90 1.60
N ALA A 225 -7.21 -56.23 2.36
CA ALA A 225 -6.46 -55.25 3.14
C ALA A 225 -5.72 -54.24 2.25
N GLU A 226 -5.06 -54.69 1.19
CA GLU A 226 -4.36 -53.85 0.21
C GLU A 226 -5.34 -52.96 -0.58
N GLY A 227 -6.54 -53.47 -0.91
CA GLY A 227 -7.63 -52.70 -1.48
C GLY A 227 -8.07 -51.55 -0.58
N ASN A 228 -8.43 -51.85 0.68
CA ASN A 228 -8.82 -50.84 1.67
C ASN A 228 -7.70 -49.81 1.93
N TYR A 229 -6.43 -50.25 1.94
CA TYR A 229 -5.26 -49.37 2.08
C TYR A 229 -5.12 -48.41 0.88
N THR A 230 -5.18 -48.94 -0.34
CA THR A 230 -5.08 -48.16 -1.58
C THR A 230 -6.23 -47.18 -1.73
N GLN A 231 -7.46 -47.60 -1.40
CA GLN A 231 -8.64 -46.75 -1.41
C GLN A 231 -8.53 -45.63 -0.35
N THR A 232 -8.02 -45.93 0.84
CA THR A 232 -7.71 -44.89 1.85
C THR A 232 -6.74 -43.85 1.30
N GLN A 233 -5.66 -44.28 0.64
CA GLN A 233 -4.70 -43.36 0.04
C GLN A 233 -5.32 -42.47 -1.03
N GLU A 234 -6.29 -42.97 -1.80
CA GLU A 234 -7.00 -42.17 -2.80
C GLU A 234 -7.93 -41.13 -2.15
N HIS A 235 -8.71 -41.52 -1.12
CA HIS A 235 -9.48 -40.56 -0.32
C HIS A 235 -8.58 -39.49 0.34
N LEU A 236 -7.32 -39.80 0.69
CA LEU A 236 -6.34 -38.81 1.15
C LEU A 236 -5.86 -37.84 0.04
N ARG A 237 -5.70 -38.31 -1.20
CA ARG A 237 -5.37 -37.42 -2.36
C ARG A 237 -6.52 -36.48 -2.70
N GLN A 238 -7.76 -36.93 -2.47
CA GLN A 238 -9.00 -36.18 -2.72
C GLN A 238 -9.46 -35.35 -1.51
N GLU A 239 -8.72 -35.38 -0.39
CA GLU A 239 -9.01 -34.67 0.87
C GLU A 239 -10.34 -35.09 1.53
N GLU A 240 -10.85 -36.28 1.23
CA GLU A 240 -12.08 -36.85 1.75
C GLU A 240 -11.86 -37.47 3.14
N TRP A 241 -11.50 -36.64 4.13
CA TRP A 241 -11.02 -37.08 5.46
C TRP A 241 -11.93 -38.08 6.18
N HIS A 242 -13.25 -37.92 6.03
CA HIS A 242 -14.22 -38.84 6.62
C HIS A 242 -14.13 -40.22 5.95
N GLN A 243 -14.13 -40.27 4.61
CA GLN A 243 -14.03 -41.54 3.88
C GLN A 243 -12.68 -42.20 4.11
N ALA A 244 -11.57 -41.44 4.07
CA ALA A 244 -10.25 -41.96 4.41
C ALA A 244 -10.21 -42.56 5.82
N SER A 245 -10.82 -41.92 6.82
CA SER A 245 -10.86 -42.45 8.19
C SER A 245 -11.75 -43.68 8.34
N MET A 246 -12.89 -43.73 7.63
CA MET A 246 -13.80 -44.88 7.62
C MET A 246 -13.16 -46.08 6.92
N GLU A 247 -12.56 -45.86 5.76
CA GLU A 247 -11.88 -46.89 4.95
C GLU A 247 -10.67 -47.47 5.70
N ALA A 248 -9.84 -46.61 6.30
CA ALA A 248 -8.72 -47.04 7.15
C ALA A 248 -9.18 -47.95 8.30
N SER A 249 -10.33 -47.65 8.92
CA SER A 249 -10.85 -48.43 10.05
C SER A 249 -11.17 -49.88 9.69
N ARG A 250 -11.45 -50.19 8.41
CA ARG A 250 -11.70 -51.57 7.95
C ARG A 250 -10.47 -52.48 8.12
N LEU A 251 -9.26 -51.92 8.12
CA LEU A 251 -8.04 -52.68 8.42
C LEU A 251 -8.02 -53.26 9.84
N LEU A 252 -8.73 -52.65 10.80
CA LEU A 252 -8.85 -53.18 12.16
C LEU A 252 -9.69 -54.47 12.22
N SER A 253 -10.57 -54.69 11.25
CA SER A 253 -11.38 -55.91 11.11
C SER A 253 -10.76 -56.97 10.19
N VAL A 254 -9.70 -56.65 9.45
CA VAL A 254 -8.96 -57.64 8.66
C VAL A 254 -8.31 -58.66 9.60
N PRO A 255 -8.45 -59.98 9.37
CA PRO A 255 -7.83 -61.03 10.20
C PRO A 255 -6.31 -61.17 9.97
N ASN A 256 -5.58 -60.06 10.04
CA ASN A 256 -4.12 -59.99 9.91
C ASN A 256 -3.53 -58.90 10.83
N VAL A 257 -2.65 -59.29 11.76
CA VAL A 257 -2.05 -58.39 12.76
C VAL A 257 -1.21 -57.29 12.13
N TYR A 258 -0.41 -57.58 11.09
CA TYR A 258 0.39 -56.57 10.39
C TYR A 258 -0.47 -55.46 9.79
N TRP A 259 -1.56 -55.82 9.11
CA TRP A 259 -2.49 -54.86 8.52
C TRP A 259 -3.26 -54.06 9.59
N GLY A 260 -3.85 -54.74 10.57
CA GLY A 260 -4.62 -54.12 11.65
C GLY A 260 -3.79 -53.33 12.68
N THR A 261 -2.46 -53.43 12.66
CA THR A 261 -1.58 -52.67 13.58
C THR A 261 -0.61 -51.75 12.85
N LYS A 262 0.43 -52.30 12.19
CA LYS A 262 1.52 -51.53 11.58
C LYS A 262 1.00 -50.65 10.44
N LYS A 263 0.26 -51.23 9.48
CA LYS A 263 -0.26 -50.49 8.32
C LYS A 263 -1.42 -49.56 8.63
N TYR A 264 -2.32 -49.95 9.53
CA TYR A 264 -3.33 -49.02 10.06
C TYR A 264 -2.66 -47.79 10.72
N GLN A 265 -1.65 -47.98 11.56
CA GLN A 265 -0.95 -46.85 12.21
C GLN A 265 -0.20 -45.97 11.20
N GLU A 266 0.35 -46.54 10.14
CA GLU A 266 0.95 -45.82 9.01
C GLU A 266 -0.09 -44.90 8.35
N LEU A 267 -1.26 -45.40 7.97
CA LEU A 267 -2.36 -44.60 7.39
C LEU A 267 -2.87 -43.51 8.34
N ILE A 268 -3.01 -43.78 9.64
CA ILE A 268 -3.46 -42.76 10.61
C ILE A 268 -2.41 -41.64 10.78
N ASN A 269 -1.12 -41.97 10.69
CA ASN A 269 -0.05 -40.97 10.70
C ASN A 269 -0.03 -40.15 9.40
N ASP A 270 -0.20 -40.82 8.25
CA ASP A 270 -0.34 -40.19 6.94
C ASP A 270 -1.57 -39.27 6.85
N LEU A 271 -2.72 -39.69 7.37
CA LEU A 271 -3.94 -38.88 7.46
C LEU A 271 -3.72 -37.62 8.31
N LYS A 272 -3.08 -37.76 9.48
CA LYS A 272 -2.74 -36.61 10.34
C LYS A 272 -1.77 -35.65 9.65
N ARG A 273 -0.75 -36.17 8.96
CA ARG A 273 0.22 -35.36 8.19
C ARG A 273 -0.50 -34.62 7.06
N THR A 274 -1.24 -35.33 6.21
CA THR A 274 -1.92 -34.80 5.02
C THR A 274 -2.99 -33.76 5.40
N ARG A 275 -3.70 -33.94 6.51
CA ARG A 275 -4.65 -32.91 7.03
C ARG A 275 -3.95 -31.62 7.45
N LYS A 276 -2.77 -31.71 8.08
CA LYS A 276 -1.97 -30.53 8.45
C LYS A 276 -1.41 -29.83 7.21
N GLU A 277 -0.92 -30.60 6.25
CA GLU A 277 -0.43 -30.11 4.96
C GLU A 277 -1.55 -29.44 4.15
N SER A 278 -2.76 -30.01 4.13
CA SER A 278 -3.96 -29.43 3.49
C SER A 278 -4.38 -28.12 4.14
N ALA A 279 -4.46 -28.06 5.47
CA ALA A 279 -4.79 -26.83 6.18
C ALA A 279 -3.83 -25.68 5.82
N LYS A 280 -2.52 -25.98 5.73
CA LYS A 280 -1.51 -25.02 5.27
C LYS A 280 -1.66 -24.65 3.79
N LEU A 281 -2.00 -25.61 2.92
CA LEU A 281 -2.22 -25.35 1.50
C LEU A 281 -3.46 -24.47 1.27
N ASN A 282 -4.50 -24.62 2.08
CA ASN A 282 -5.68 -23.75 2.05
C ASN A 282 -5.35 -22.34 2.59
N GLU A 283 -4.54 -22.21 3.64
CA GLU A 283 -4.02 -20.89 4.08
C GLU A 283 -3.21 -20.20 2.97
N ALA A 284 -2.33 -20.95 2.29
CA ALA A 284 -1.58 -20.46 1.15
C ALA A 284 -2.47 -20.01 -0.01
N GLN A 285 -3.58 -20.73 -0.24
CA GLN A 285 -4.61 -20.37 -1.21
C GLN A 285 -5.31 -19.06 -0.81
N ASP A 286 -5.83 -18.97 0.42
CA ASP A 286 -6.51 -17.78 0.95
C ASP A 286 -5.62 -16.53 0.94
N ILE A 287 -4.31 -16.69 1.17
CA ILE A 287 -3.34 -15.59 1.05
C ILE A 287 -3.22 -15.14 -0.40
N GLY A 288 -2.92 -16.05 -1.33
CA GLY A 288 -2.74 -15.69 -2.74
C GLY A 288 -4.03 -15.26 -3.48
N GLU A 289 -5.20 -15.65 -2.99
CA GLU A 289 -6.50 -15.20 -3.51
C GLU A 289 -6.81 -13.73 -3.17
N LYS A 290 -6.23 -13.17 -2.10
CA LYS A 290 -6.29 -11.72 -1.82
C LYS A 290 -5.61 -10.87 -2.91
N GLY A 291 -4.79 -11.49 -3.75
CA GLY A 291 -4.09 -10.85 -4.85
C GLY A 291 -2.97 -9.89 -4.40
N GLY A 292 -2.28 -9.30 -5.38
CA GLY A 292 -1.06 -8.54 -5.16
C GLY A 292 0.18 -9.43 -5.12
N LEU A 293 1.32 -8.88 -5.54
CA LEU A 293 2.57 -9.62 -5.78
C LEU A 293 3.08 -10.37 -4.55
N ASP A 294 3.10 -9.70 -3.40
CA ASP A 294 3.68 -10.27 -2.18
C ASP A 294 2.81 -11.39 -1.61
N ASN A 295 1.48 -11.24 -1.67
CA ASN A 295 0.54 -12.30 -1.29
C ASN A 295 0.67 -13.54 -2.20
N LEU A 296 0.78 -13.34 -3.52
CA LEU A 296 1.01 -14.44 -4.46
C LEU A 296 2.35 -15.15 -4.18
N THR A 297 3.41 -14.38 -3.92
CA THR A 297 4.75 -14.91 -3.60
C THR A 297 4.73 -15.69 -2.27
N ASN A 298 4.08 -15.16 -1.23
CA ASN A 298 3.92 -15.83 0.06
C ASN A 298 3.11 -17.13 -0.06
N GLY A 299 2.01 -17.12 -0.82
CA GLY A 299 1.21 -18.32 -1.10
C GLY A 299 2.00 -19.39 -1.87
N ILE A 300 2.80 -18.99 -2.85
CA ILE A 300 3.74 -19.90 -3.55
C ILE A 300 4.75 -20.50 -2.57
N GLN A 301 5.39 -19.68 -1.73
CA GLN A 301 6.38 -20.15 -0.75
C GLN A 301 5.77 -21.20 0.20
N GLN A 302 4.59 -20.92 0.78
CA GLN A 302 3.91 -21.87 1.66
C GLN A 302 3.52 -23.18 0.95
N ALA A 303 3.10 -23.10 -0.33
CA ALA A 303 2.74 -24.27 -1.13
C ALA A 303 3.98 -25.10 -1.58
N GLN A 304 5.13 -24.46 -1.77
CA GLN A 304 6.41 -25.12 -2.09
C GLN A 304 7.00 -25.91 -0.91
N GLU A 305 6.60 -25.61 0.33
CA GLU A 305 6.98 -26.41 1.50
C GLU A 305 6.28 -27.79 1.58
N ILE A 306 5.30 -28.07 0.70
CA ILE A 306 4.67 -29.39 0.62
C ILE A 306 5.62 -30.37 -0.08
N GLU A 307 6.06 -31.40 0.63
CA GLU A 307 7.01 -32.40 0.10
C GLU A 307 6.44 -33.23 -1.05
N GLN A 308 7.30 -33.67 -1.97
CA GLN A 308 6.95 -34.55 -3.11
C GLN A 308 6.26 -35.87 -2.70
N LYS A 309 6.52 -36.37 -1.49
CA LYS A 309 5.91 -37.59 -0.94
C LYS A 309 4.49 -37.39 -0.38
N SER A 310 3.98 -36.15 -0.34
CA SER A 310 2.64 -35.85 0.16
C SER A 310 1.56 -36.24 -0.85
N TYR A 311 0.44 -36.79 -0.36
CA TYR A 311 -0.72 -37.12 -1.18
C TYR A 311 -1.33 -35.89 -1.88
N ILE A 312 -1.15 -34.69 -1.34
CA ILE A 312 -1.64 -33.44 -1.92
C ILE A 312 -0.59 -32.65 -2.72
N TYR A 313 0.62 -33.19 -2.93
CA TYR A 313 1.70 -32.52 -3.65
C TYR A 313 1.26 -32.00 -5.04
N GLN A 314 0.49 -32.82 -5.78
CA GLN A 314 -0.05 -32.44 -7.09
C GLN A 314 -1.03 -31.25 -7.02
N LYS A 315 -1.80 -31.11 -5.93
CA LYS A 315 -2.66 -29.92 -5.71
C LYS A 315 -1.81 -28.70 -5.38
N ALA A 316 -0.76 -28.86 -4.57
CA ALA A 316 0.19 -27.79 -4.28
C ALA A 316 0.90 -27.27 -5.53
N GLN A 317 1.40 -28.15 -6.41
CA GLN A 317 2.03 -27.74 -7.67
C GLN A 317 1.05 -27.03 -8.62
N LYS A 318 -0.22 -27.45 -8.67
CA LYS A 318 -1.28 -26.72 -9.41
C LYS A 318 -1.51 -25.32 -8.85
N LEU A 319 -1.50 -25.15 -7.53
CA LEU A 319 -1.63 -23.83 -6.89
C LEU A 319 -0.43 -22.92 -7.21
N VAL A 320 0.79 -23.45 -7.09
CA VAL A 320 2.04 -22.75 -7.47
C VAL A 320 2.00 -22.29 -8.92
N LEU A 321 1.60 -23.17 -9.85
CA LEU A 321 1.44 -22.81 -11.27
C LEU A 321 0.38 -21.71 -11.48
N ASN A 322 -0.77 -21.80 -10.80
CA ASN A 322 -1.85 -20.81 -10.95
C ASN A 322 -1.46 -19.43 -10.38
N PHE A 323 -0.74 -19.36 -9.27
CA PHE A 323 -0.20 -18.11 -8.75
C PHE A 323 0.96 -17.59 -9.62
N GLY A 324 1.82 -18.47 -10.13
CA GLY A 324 2.87 -18.10 -11.09
C GLY A 324 2.31 -17.45 -12.36
N LYS A 325 1.19 -17.96 -12.90
CA LYS A 325 0.46 -17.31 -14.01
C LYS A 325 0.04 -15.87 -13.65
N LYS A 326 -0.57 -15.67 -12.48
CA LYS A 326 -0.96 -14.32 -12.01
C LYS A 326 0.23 -13.37 -11.87
N ILE A 327 1.40 -13.85 -11.46
CA ILE A 327 2.63 -13.04 -11.39
C ILE A 327 3.12 -12.67 -12.81
N VAL A 328 3.10 -13.62 -13.75
CA VAL A 328 3.39 -13.36 -15.18
C VAL A 328 2.43 -12.30 -15.75
N ASP A 329 1.14 -12.37 -15.43
CA ASP A 329 0.15 -11.39 -15.88
C ASP A 329 0.43 -9.98 -15.31
N ILE A 330 0.87 -9.88 -14.04
CA ILE A 330 1.32 -8.60 -13.44
C ILE A 330 2.57 -8.06 -14.17
N ALA A 331 3.55 -8.91 -14.48
CA ALA A 331 4.75 -8.50 -15.22
C ALA A 331 4.40 -7.99 -16.63
N LEU A 332 3.43 -8.62 -17.31
CA LEU A 332 2.92 -8.17 -18.61
C LEU A 332 2.20 -6.81 -18.52
N ILE A 333 1.44 -6.56 -17.46
CA ILE A 333 0.83 -5.24 -17.22
C ILE A 333 1.95 -4.19 -17.07
N LYS A 334 2.96 -4.45 -16.23
CA LYS A 334 4.11 -3.54 -16.04
C LYS A 334 4.89 -3.28 -17.32
N LEU A 335 5.09 -4.30 -18.15
CA LEU A 335 5.73 -4.16 -19.45
C LEU A 335 4.91 -3.26 -20.40
N ASN A 336 3.59 -3.44 -20.46
CA ASN A 336 2.70 -2.61 -21.30
C ASN A 336 2.60 -1.16 -20.80
N GLU A 337 2.75 -0.90 -19.50
CA GLU A 337 2.85 0.45 -18.92
C GLU A 337 4.17 1.17 -19.25
N GLY A 338 5.16 0.48 -19.85
CA GLY A 338 6.52 0.97 -20.02
C GLY A 338 7.40 0.86 -18.76
N ASN A 339 6.86 0.30 -17.67
CA ASN A 339 7.54 0.08 -16.39
C ASN A 339 8.42 -1.18 -16.45
N TRP A 340 9.36 -1.23 -17.41
CA TRP A 340 10.17 -2.41 -17.73
C TRP A 340 11.07 -2.88 -16.57
N GLN A 341 11.53 -1.96 -15.71
CA GLN A 341 12.28 -2.31 -14.49
C GLN A 341 11.39 -3.09 -13.51
N GLU A 342 10.19 -2.59 -13.22
CA GLU A 342 9.22 -3.30 -12.38
C GLU A 342 8.79 -4.63 -13.01
N ALA A 343 8.67 -4.70 -14.34
CA ALA A 343 8.37 -5.95 -15.05
C ALA A 343 9.45 -7.02 -14.82
N LEU A 344 10.73 -6.66 -14.83
CA LEU A 344 11.83 -7.56 -14.50
C LEU A 344 11.81 -7.98 -13.02
N ASP A 345 11.58 -7.05 -12.09
CA ASP A 345 11.50 -7.35 -10.66
C ASP A 345 10.31 -8.28 -10.32
N VAL A 346 9.18 -8.13 -11.03
CA VAL A 346 8.02 -9.03 -10.92
C VAL A 346 8.33 -10.40 -11.55
N VAL A 347 8.90 -10.45 -12.75
CA VAL A 347 9.10 -11.72 -13.46
C VAL A 347 10.13 -12.62 -12.75
N ASN A 348 11.12 -12.03 -12.08
CA ASN A 348 12.08 -12.74 -11.22
C ASN A 348 11.43 -13.44 -10.00
N LYS A 349 10.19 -13.09 -9.62
CA LYS A 349 9.42 -13.78 -8.56
C LYS A 349 8.55 -14.92 -9.07
N VAL A 350 8.51 -15.19 -10.38
CA VAL A 350 7.75 -16.31 -10.95
C VAL A 350 8.41 -17.63 -10.54
N PRO A 351 7.64 -18.62 -10.02
CA PRO A 351 8.20 -19.90 -9.61
C PRO A 351 8.72 -20.69 -10.82
N ASN A 352 9.87 -21.34 -10.66
CA ASN A 352 10.45 -22.18 -11.71
C ASN A 352 9.47 -23.31 -12.10
N ASN A 353 8.97 -23.27 -13.33
CA ASN A 353 8.01 -24.21 -13.86
C ASN A 353 8.09 -24.22 -15.39
N ASP A 354 8.20 -25.40 -16.00
CA ASP A 354 8.39 -25.53 -17.45
C ASP A 354 7.26 -24.89 -18.28
N ALA A 355 6.02 -24.87 -17.77
CA ALA A 355 4.88 -24.25 -18.44
C ALA A 355 4.85 -22.71 -18.36
N LEU A 356 5.72 -22.10 -17.54
CA LEU A 356 5.87 -20.64 -17.43
C LEU A 356 7.20 -20.14 -17.99
N LYS A 357 8.22 -21.00 -18.05
CA LYS A 357 9.60 -20.67 -18.42
C LYS A 357 9.71 -19.82 -19.69
N GLU A 358 9.06 -20.24 -20.78
CA GLU A 358 9.13 -19.49 -22.04
C GLU A 358 8.53 -18.08 -21.93
N LYS A 359 7.43 -17.92 -21.19
CA LYS A 359 6.82 -16.60 -20.95
C LYS A 359 7.72 -15.70 -20.11
N VAL A 360 8.42 -16.27 -19.12
CA VAL A 360 9.38 -15.53 -18.29
C VAL A 360 10.56 -15.03 -19.14
N GLU A 361 11.17 -15.93 -19.91
CA GLU A 361 12.25 -15.61 -20.86
C GLU A 361 11.82 -14.54 -21.89
N ASP A 362 10.62 -14.66 -22.46
CA ASP A 362 10.08 -13.67 -23.40
C ASP A 362 9.92 -12.28 -22.75
N ILE A 363 9.36 -12.22 -21.53
CA ILE A 363 9.21 -10.96 -20.77
C ILE A 363 10.58 -10.35 -20.48
N GLU A 364 11.57 -11.15 -20.10
CA GLU A 364 12.94 -10.65 -19.88
C GLU A 364 13.53 -10.04 -21.16
N VAL A 365 13.38 -10.68 -22.31
CA VAL A 365 13.86 -10.15 -23.60
C VAL A 365 13.17 -8.83 -23.93
N LEU A 366 11.84 -8.79 -23.86
CA LEU A 366 11.06 -7.59 -24.16
C LEU A 366 11.39 -6.44 -23.19
N ALA A 367 11.48 -6.72 -21.89
CA ALA A 367 11.78 -5.70 -20.87
C ALA A 367 13.21 -5.16 -20.97
N ARG A 368 14.20 -6.00 -21.30
CA ARG A 368 15.59 -5.55 -21.54
C ARG A 368 15.69 -4.63 -22.76
N ALA A 369 14.94 -4.93 -23.83
CA ALA A 369 14.93 -4.12 -25.06
C ALA A 369 14.31 -2.71 -24.87
N TYR A 370 13.45 -2.50 -23.86
CA TYR A 370 12.99 -1.15 -23.53
C TYR A 370 14.11 -0.22 -23.05
N SER A 371 15.20 -0.75 -22.47
CA SER A 371 16.31 0.07 -21.97
C SER A 371 16.99 0.90 -23.07
N PRO A 372 17.47 0.33 -24.19
CA PRO A 372 18.01 1.11 -25.30
C PRO A 372 16.94 1.92 -26.06
N ALA A 373 15.70 1.41 -26.20
CA ALA A 373 14.61 2.16 -26.83
C ALA A 373 14.33 3.50 -26.11
N ASN A 374 14.36 3.48 -24.78
CA ASN A 374 14.09 4.65 -23.93
C ASN A 374 15.17 5.76 -24.05
N LEU A 375 16.29 5.51 -24.73
CA LEU A 375 17.24 6.57 -25.11
C LEU A 375 16.65 7.54 -26.15
N GLY A 376 15.62 7.13 -26.90
CA GLY A 376 14.98 7.95 -27.93
C GLY A 376 15.90 8.34 -29.09
N THR A 377 16.91 7.50 -29.36
CA THR A 377 17.84 7.67 -30.48
C THR A 377 17.62 6.54 -31.49
N VAL A 378 17.94 6.78 -32.77
CA VAL A 378 17.85 5.76 -33.82
C VAL A 378 18.63 4.51 -33.43
N ALA A 379 19.89 4.64 -33.01
CA ALA A 379 20.72 3.52 -32.59
C ALA A 379 20.16 2.74 -31.38
N GLY A 380 19.51 3.43 -30.43
CA GLY A 380 18.86 2.78 -29.28
C GLY A 380 17.59 2.02 -29.67
N LEU A 381 16.81 2.54 -30.62
CA LEU A 381 15.64 1.87 -31.17
C LEU A 381 16.04 0.67 -32.06
N GLU A 382 17.14 0.79 -32.82
CA GLU A 382 17.70 -0.31 -33.62
C GLU A 382 18.22 -1.46 -32.72
N ASP A 383 18.93 -1.17 -31.63
CA ASP A 383 19.34 -2.19 -30.64
C ASP A 383 18.12 -2.85 -29.97
N ALA A 384 17.10 -2.07 -29.61
CA ALA A 384 15.85 -2.61 -29.07
C ALA A 384 15.16 -3.58 -30.04
N ILE A 385 15.03 -3.21 -31.32
CA ILE A 385 14.50 -4.07 -32.39
C ILE A 385 15.36 -5.34 -32.50
N ALA A 386 16.68 -5.22 -32.62
CA ALA A 386 17.60 -6.35 -32.76
C ALA A 386 17.63 -7.29 -31.54
N GLN A 387 17.24 -6.82 -30.35
CA GLN A 387 17.02 -7.67 -29.18
C GLN A 387 15.69 -8.43 -29.26
N VAL A 388 14.62 -7.78 -29.71
CA VAL A 388 13.27 -8.37 -29.80
C VAL A 388 13.10 -9.30 -31.01
N GLU A 389 13.79 -9.05 -32.12
CA GLU A 389 13.81 -9.92 -33.32
C GLU A 389 14.38 -11.33 -33.05
N LYS A 390 15.10 -11.53 -31.93
CA LYS A 390 15.56 -12.85 -31.48
C LYS A 390 14.41 -13.77 -31.05
N LEU A 391 13.23 -13.20 -30.78
CA LEU A 391 12.02 -13.95 -30.43
C LEU A 391 11.41 -14.56 -31.70
N LYS A 392 11.34 -15.90 -31.75
CA LYS A 392 10.81 -16.64 -32.91
C LYS A 392 9.29 -16.72 -32.90
N ALA A 393 8.70 -17.03 -34.06
CA ALA A 393 7.26 -17.07 -34.28
C ALA A 393 6.49 -18.06 -33.37
N GLU A 394 7.16 -19.10 -32.89
CA GLU A 394 6.58 -20.11 -31.99
C GLU A 394 6.48 -19.65 -30.53
N ARG A 395 7.11 -18.53 -30.16
CA ARG A 395 7.22 -18.11 -28.76
C ARG A 395 5.95 -17.40 -28.25
N PRO A 396 5.57 -17.61 -26.97
CA PRO A 396 4.31 -17.12 -26.41
C PRO A 396 4.01 -15.62 -26.60
N LEU A 397 5.03 -14.76 -26.64
CA LEU A 397 4.87 -13.30 -26.78
C LEU A 397 5.34 -12.75 -28.13
N TYR A 398 5.44 -13.58 -29.17
CA TYR A 398 5.87 -13.14 -30.50
C TYR A 398 4.99 -12.02 -31.09
N SER A 399 3.67 -12.04 -30.88
CA SER A 399 2.80 -10.94 -31.33
C SER A 399 3.17 -9.60 -30.66
N LYS A 400 3.45 -9.63 -29.35
CA LYS A 400 3.91 -8.46 -28.59
C LYS A 400 5.27 -7.96 -29.07
N ALA A 401 6.17 -8.87 -29.45
CA ALA A 401 7.44 -8.53 -30.09
C ALA A 401 7.22 -7.76 -31.40
N GLN A 402 6.33 -8.23 -32.28
CA GLN A 402 6.04 -7.56 -33.56
C GLN A 402 5.32 -6.20 -33.38
N GLU A 403 4.46 -6.05 -32.37
CA GLU A 403 3.88 -4.74 -31.99
C GLU A 403 4.97 -3.72 -31.64
N LEU A 404 5.96 -4.10 -30.81
CA LEU A 404 7.05 -3.21 -30.40
C LEU A 404 8.00 -2.89 -31.56
N ILE A 405 8.34 -3.88 -32.39
CA ILE A 405 9.16 -3.65 -33.58
C ILE A 405 8.48 -2.63 -34.52
N SER A 406 7.18 -2.79 -34.77
CA SER A 406 6.41 -1.86 -35.62
C SER A 406 6.39 -0.43 -35.04
N LEU A 407 6.21 -0.32 -33.71
CA LEU A 407 6.23 0.95 -32.99
C LEU A 407 7.61 1.64 -33.08
N TRP A 408 8.68 0.91 -32.81
CA TRP A 408 10.05 1.45 -32.82
C TRP A 408 10.53 1.80 -34.24
N GLN A 409 10.12 1.05 -35.27
CA GLN A 409 10.38 1.41 -36.67
C GLN A 409 9.72 2.74 -37.04
N GLN A 410 8.50 3.00 -36.58
CA GLN A 410 7.83 4.29 -36.75
C GLN A 410 8.57 5.40 -35.99
N GLU A 411 8.97 5.16 -34.74
CA GLU A 411 9.76 6.14 -33.97
C GLU A 411 11.12 6.45 -34.61
N ILE A 412 11.81 5.49 -35.23
CA ILE A 412 13.07 5.73 -35.96
C ILE A 412 12.86 6.76 -37.08
N SER A 413 11.74 6.66 -37.82
CA SER A 413 11.38 7.62 -38.86
C SER A 413 11.16 9.03 -38.27
N ASP A 414 10.38 9.14 -37.18
CA ASP A 414 10.10 10.41 -36.53
C ASP A 414 11.36 11.06 -35.91
N VAL A 415 12.20 10.28 -35.22
CA VAL A 415 13.46 10.76 -34.65
C VAL A 415 14.39 11.26 -35.76
N THR A 416 14.43 10.58 -36.90
CA THR A 416 15.18 11.05 -38.08
C THR A 416 14.66 12.39 -38.59
N ILE A 417 13.34 12.55 -38.72
CA ILE A 417 12.69 13.82 -39.11
C ILE A 417 13.01 14.94 -38.10
N ILE A 418 13.01 14.62 -36.80
CA ILE A 418 13.36 15.57 -35.72
C ILE A 418 14.83 16.01 -35.82
N GLU A 419 15.77 15.08 -36.01
CA GLU A 419 17.20 15.41 -36.13
C GLU A 419 17.52 16.18 -37.42
N GLU A 420 16.86 15.87 -38.53
CA GLU A 420 16.92 16.68 -39.75
C GLU A 420 16.37 18.09 -39.52
N GLY A 421 15.22 18.22 -38.86
CA GLY A 421 14.64 19.52 -38.51
C GLY A 421 15.53 20.33 -37.56
N LYS A 422 16.17 19.68 -36.58
CA LYS A 422 17.16 20.34 -35.70
C LYS A 422 18.34 20.88 -36.51
N LYS A 423 18.90 20.09 -37.44
CA LYS A 423 19.97 20.54 -38.34
C LYS A 423 19.53 21.71 -39.22
N LEU A 424 18.33 21.64 -39.78
CA LEU A 424 17.73 22.73 -40.56
C LEU A 424 17.55 24.01 -39.73
N ALA A 425 17.25 23.91 -38.43
CA ALA A 425 17.12 25.07 -37.55
C ALA A 425 18.46 25.65 -37.06
N GLN A 426 19.60 24.95 -37.19
CA GLN A 426 20.89 25.38 -36.63
C GLN A 426 21.37 26.78 -37.07
N PRO A 427 21.19 27.23 -38.33
CA PRO A 427 21.57 28.59 -38.73
C PRO A 427 20.71 29.68 -38.07
N GLY A 428 19.53 29.32 -37.55
CA GLY A 428 18.65 30.20 -36.79
C GLY A 428 17.91 31.28 -37.60
N GLY A 429 18.05 31.35 -38.92
CA GLY A 429 17.39 32.37 -39.73
C GLY A 429 15.89 32.14 -39.93
N ILE A 430 15.17 33.20 -40.31
CA ILE A 430 13.72 33.17 -40.60
C ILE A 430 13.34 32.05 -41.58
N SER A 431 14.15 31.83 -42.63
CA SER A 431 13.92 30.78 -43.63
C SER A 431 14.18 29.39 -43.04
N ASP A 432 15.27 29.25 -42.29
CA ASP A 432 15.74 28.01 -41.68
C ASP A 432 14.73 27.47 -40.66
N LEU A 433 14.26 28.36 -39.77
CA LEU A 433 13.21 28.05 -38.80
C LEU A 433 11.89 27.67 -39.48
N LYS A 434 11.50 28.34 -40.59
CA LYS A 434 10.28 27.98 -41.35
C LYS A 434 10.37 26.59 -41.96
N VAL A 435 11.51 26.24 -42.58
CA VAL A 435 11.73 24.91 -43.17
C VAL A 435 11.79 23.83 -42.08
N ALA A 436 12.46 24.10 -40.95
CA ALA A 436 12.52 23.20 -39.80
C ALA A 436 11.15 22.94 -39.17
N ILE A 437 10.33 23.99 -38.97
CA ILE A 437 8.95 23.86 -38.49
C ILE A 437 8.11 23.03 -39.45
N ALA A 438 8.16 23.32 -40.76
CA ALA A 438 7.41 22.58 -41.78
C ALA A 438 7.83 21.09 -41.83
N LYS A 439 9.12 20.79 -41.64
CA LYS A 439 9.64 19.43 -41.54
C LYS A 439 9.06 18.68 -40.34
N LEU A 440 9.06 19.28 -39.14
CA LEU A 440 8.49 18.65 -37.95
C LEU A 440 6.95 18.56 -37.97
N GLN A 441 6.26 19.44 -38.70
CA GLN A 441 4.80 19.36 -38.88
C GLN A 441 4.34 18.11 -39.65
N THR A 442 5.25 17.36 -40.28
CA THR A 442 4.95 16.05 -40.87
C THR A 442 4.71 14.96 -39.84
N ILE A 443 5.18 15.13 -38.59
CA ILE A 443 4.98 14.18 -37.49
C ILE A 443 3.61 14.44 -36.84
N PRO A 444 2.69 13.45 -36.81
CA PRO A 444 1.39 13.62 -36.16
C PRO A 444 1.53 13.90 -34.65
N PRO A 445 0.70 14.78 -34.04
CA PRO A 445 0.79 15.10 -32.62
C PRO A 445 0.57 13.91 -31.67
N TYR A 446 -0.16 12.88 -32.12
CA TYR A 446 -0.49 11.67 -31.35
C TYR A 446 0.53 10.53 -31.54
N ASN A 447 1.58 10.73 -32.33
CA ASN A 447 2.69 9.80 -32.50
C ASN A 447 3.58 9.81 -31.23
N PRO A 448 4.34 8.74 -30.85
CA PRO A 448 5.17 8.77 -29.63
C PRO A 448 6.16 9.94 -29.58
N ARG A 449 6.65 10.38 -30.75
CA ARG A 449 7.54 11.55 -30.92
C ARG A 449 6.83 12.86 -31.23
N GLY A 450 5.49 12.87 -31.28
CA GLY A 450 4.68 14.07 -31.57
C GLY A 450 4.83 15.17 -30.51
N GLN A 451 5.05 14.81 -29.25
CA GLN A 451 5.29 15.77 -28.17
C GLN A 451 6.68 16.44 -28.27
N ASP A 452 7.72 15.69 -28.64
CA ASP A 452 9.06 16.20 -28.90
C ASP A 452 9.02 17.21 -30.06
N ALA A 453 8.38 16.83 -31.17
CA ALA A 453 8.20 17.68 -32.34
C ALA A 453 7.40 18.95 -32.02
N THR A 454 6.27 18.82 -31.31
CA THR A 454 5.42 19.97 -30.89
C THR A 454 6.17 20.95 -30.00
N THR A 455 7.04 20.44 -29.12
CA THR A 455 7.86 21.26 -28.21
C THR A 455 8.87 22.10 -28.99
N LEU A 456 9.55 21.51 -29.97
CA LEU A 456 10.49 22.20 -30.87
C LEU A 456 9.77 23.22 -31.76
N ILE A 457 8.66 22.83 -32.39
CA ILE A 457 7.80 23.73 -33.19
C ILE A 457 7.41 24.97 -32.38
N LYS A 458 7.01 24.79 -31.11
CA LYS A 458 6.61 25.90 -30.23
C LYS A 458 7.79 26.80 -29.84
N ALA A 459 8.99 26.25 -29.68
CA ALA A 459 10.20 27.03 -29.44
C ALA A 459 10.58 27.87 -30.67
N TRP A 460 10.74 27.23 -31.83
CA TRP A 460 11.10 27.89 -33.09
C TRP A 460 10.06 28.91 -33.56
N ASN A 461 8.76 28.67 -33.34
CA ASN A 461 7.73 29.68 -33.64
C ASN A 461 7.89 30.97 -32.80
N ARG A 462 8.32 30.87 -31.54
CA ARG A 462 8.57 32.05 -30.70
C ARG A 462 9.76 32.86 -31.20
N GLU A 463 10.83 32.16 -31.53
CA GLU A 463 12.05 32.75 -32.09
C GLU A 463 11.79 33.40 -33.46
N LEU A 464 11.12 32.68 -34.36
CA LEU A 464 10.68 33.18 -35.66
C LEU A 464 9.83 34.46 -35.52
N GLN A 465 8.81 34.43 -34.65
CA GLN A 465 8.00 35.63 -34.39
C GLN A 465 8.83 36.77 -33.81
N GLN A 466 9.79 36.49 -32.93
CA GLN A 466 10.68 37.50 -32.37
C GLN A 466 11.58 38.12 -33.44
N GLN A 467 12.08 37.34 -34.40
CA GLN A 467 12.88 37.85 -35.53
C GLN A 467 12.03 38.66 -36.53
N GLU A 468 10.82 38.19 -36.84
CA GLU A 468 9.89 38.91 -37.72
C GLU A 468 9.38 40.22 -37.09
N ASP A 469 9.10 40.24 -35.79
CA ASP A 469 8.45 41.37 -35.11
C ASP A 469 9.43 42.45 -34.65
N ARG A 470 10.68 42.08 -34.35
CA ARG A 470 11.69 42.98 -33.77
C ARG A 470 12.00 44.22 -34.63
N PRO A 471 12.17 44.14 -35.96
CA PRO A 471 12.44 45.31 -36.79
C PRO A 471 11.33 46.39 -36.71
N PHE A 472 10.06 45.99 -36.59
CA PHE A 472 8.95 46.93 -36.39
C PHE A 472 9.04 47.64 -35.04
N LEU A 473 9.42 46.91 -33.98
CA LEU A 473 9.56 47.46 -32.64
C LEU A 473 10.76 48.42 -32.54
N GLU A 474 11.90 48.06 -33.11
CA GLU A 474 13.10 48.91 -33.17
C GLU A 474 12.85 50.20 -33.99
N LYS A 475 12.17 50.07 -35.13
CA LYS A 475 11.74 51.23 -35.94
C LYS A 475 10.76 52.12 -35.19
N ALA A 476 9.80 51.53 -34.46
CA ALA A 476 8.87 52.27 -33.61
C ALA A 476 9.60 53.03 -32.49
N GLU A 477 10.60 52.43 -31.84
CA GLU A 477 11.43 53.09 -30.84
C GLU A 477 12.25 54.24 -31.41
N LYS A 478 12.86 54.05 -32.58
CA LYS A 478 13.61 55.10 -33.28
C LYS A 478 12.70 56.29 -33.62
N LEU A 479 11.47 56.04 -34.07
CA LEU A 479 10.47 57.09 -34.27
C LEU A 479 10.11 57.78 -32.94
N ALA A 480 9.85 57.02 -31.88
CA ALA A 480 9.51 57.60 -30.58
C ALA A 480 10.64 58.41 -29.92
N SER A 481 11.90 58.20 -30.30
CA SER A 481 13.04 58.93 -29.75
C SER A 481 13.11 60.41 -30.15
N PHE A 482 12.49 60.81 -31.28
CA PHE A 482 12.38 62.22 -31.68
C PHE A 482 11.47 63.02 -30.73
N GLY A 483 10.51 62.36 -30.09
CA GLY A 483 9.71 62.91 -28.99
C GLY A 483 8.60 63.88 -29.38
N ASP A 484 8.48 64.29 -30.65
CA ASP A 484 7.40 65.14 -31.15
C ASP A 484 6.09 64.36 -31.39
N LEU A 485 4.99 65.09 -31.57
CA LEU A 485 3.64 64.53 -31.73
C LEU A 485 3.53 63.59 -32.95
N SER A 486 4.11 63.99 -34.10
CA SER A 486 4.03 63.22 -35.35
C SER A 486 4.83 61.92 -35.23
N SER A 487 6.06 61.99 -34.72
CA SER A 487 6.91 60.82 -34.57
C SER A 487 6.39 59.85 -33.49
N LEU A 488 5.75 60.34 -32.43
CA LEU A 488 5.06 59.47 -31.46
C LEU A 488 3.82 58.78 -32.05
N GLN A 489 3.03 59.47 -32.87
CA GLN A 489 1.89 58.85 -33.58
C GLN A 489 2.38 57.80 -34.60
N ALA A 490 3.46 58.10 -35.34
CA ALA A 490 4.11 57.15 -36.23
C ALA A 490 4.65 55.91 -35.49
N ALA A 491 5.31 56.10 -34.35
CA ALA A 491 5.78 55.01 -33.50
C ALA A 491 4.66 54.08 -33.01
N ILE A 492 3.52 54.67 -32.58
CA ILE A 492 2.33 53.91 -32.20
C ILE A 492 1.79 53.11 -33.39
N SER A 493 1.76 53.69 -34.59
CA SER A 493 1.32 53.01 -35.82
C SER A 493 2.23 51.84 -36.18
N GLU A 494 3.55 52.03 -36.08
CA GLU A 494 4.54 50.99 -36.39
C GLU A 494 4.47 49.82 -35.39
N ALA A 495 4.45 50.09 -34.09
CA ALA A 495 4.34 49.03 -33.07
C ALA A 495 3.00 48.27 -33.10
N ARG A 496 1.93 48.87 -33.67
CA ARG A 496 0.63 48.20 -33.86
C ARG A 496 0.65 47.13 -34.95
N GLN A 497 1.69 47.06 -35.78
CA GLN A 497 1.84 45.98 -36.76
C GLN A 497 2.12 44.63 -36.08
N ILE A 498 2.61 44.63 -34.84
CA ILE A 498 2.81 43.44 -34.01
C ILE A 498 1.45 42.95 -33.50
N GLY A 499 0.93 41.90 -34.15
CA GLY A 499 -0.40 41.34 -33.89
C GLY A 499 -0.56 40.63 -32.52
N ARG A 500 -1.82 40.56 -32.05
CA ARG A 500 -2.17 39.88 -30.79
C ARG A 500 -1.79 38.40 -30.84
N GLY A 501 -1.16 37.92 -29.77
CA GLY A 501 -0.75 36.51 -29.62
C GLY A 501 0.67 36.21 -30.10
N ARG A 502 1.35 37.17 -30.75
CA ARG A 502 2.77 37.04 -31.12
C ARG A 502 3.69 37.37 -29.95
N THR A 503 4.92 36.86 -30.01
CA THR A 503 5.91 36.92 -28.92
C THR A 503 6.16 38.33 -28.37
N LEU A 504 6.31 39.35 -29.24
CA LEU A 504 6.60 40.73 -28.81
C LEU A 504 5.35 41.58 -28.52
N TYR A 505 4.13 41.03 -28.62
CA TYR A 505 2.89 41.80 -28.50
C TYR A 505 2.77 42.58 -27.19
N GLN A 506 3.08 41.96 -26.04
CA GLN A 506 2.96 42.62 -24.73
C GLN A 506 3.95 43.78 -24.58
N GLU A 507 5.16 43.62 -25.11
CA GLU A 507 6.15 44.68 -25.12
C GLU A 507 5.72 45.85 -26.03
N ALA A 508 5.20 45.55 -27.22
CA ALA A 508 4.63 46.54 -28.13
C ALA A 508 3.47 47.32 -27.48
N GLN A 509 2.51 46.63 -26.83
CA GLN A 509 1.39 47.29 -26.12
C GLN A 509 1.88 48.20 -24.97
N ASN A 510 2.89 47.76 -24.22
CA ASN A 510 3.48 48.59 -23.16
C ASN A 510 4.13 49.87 -23.70
N LYS A 511 4.81 49.82 -24.86
CA LYS A 511 5.36 51.00 -25.52
C LYS A 511 4.27 51.90 -26.11
N ILE A 512 3.29 51.32 -26.83
CA ILE A 512 2.11 52.02 -27.36
C ILE A 512 1.39 52.80 -26.26
N LYS A 513 1.17 52.20 -25.08
CA LYS A 513 0.55 52.87 -23.93
C LYS A 513 1.35 54.11 -23.51
N ARG A 514 2.66 53.97 -23.25
CA ARG A 514 3.54 55.07 -22.84
C ARG A 514 3.60 56.21 -23.87
N TRP A 515 3.63 55.88 -25.15
CA TRP A 515 3.63 56.89 -26.22
C TRP A 515 2.27 57.57 -26.36
N THR A 516 1.17 56.83 -26.21
CA THR A 516 -0.20 57.38 -26.18
C THR A 516 -0.35 58.36 -25.02
N GLU A 517 0.20 58.06 -23.85
CA GLU A 517 0.20 58.96 -22.69
C GLU A 517 0.97 60.27 -22.96
N LYS A 518 2.10 60.20 -23.68
CA LYS A 518 2.83 61.39 -24.14
C LYS A 518 2.03 62.22 -25.16
N VAL A 519 1.45 61.56 -26.18
CA VAL A 519 0.59 62.19 -27.20
C VAL A 519 -0.57 62.94 -26.54
N GLN A 520 -1.27 62.31 -25.59
CA GLN A 520 -2.36 62.96 -24.87
C GLN A 520 -1.89 64.17 -24.05
N ARG A 521 -0.70 64.13 -23.43
CA ARG A 521 -0.15 65.32 -22.76
C ARG A 521 0.15 66.45 -23.74
N PHE A 522 0.73 66.16 -24.92
CA PHE A 522 0.94 67.19 -25.96
C PHE A 522 -0.38 67.82 -26.45
N GLU A 523 -1.44 67.02 -26.62
CA GLU A 523 -2.77 67.51 -27.03
C GLU A 523 -3.49 68.30 -25.93
N ASP A 524 -3.47 67.79 -24.69
CA ASP A 524 -4.34 68.28 -23.61
C ASP A 524 -3.67 69.36 -22.74
N GLN A 525 -2.33 69.46 -22.70
CA GLN A 525 -1.62 70.42 -21.83
C GLN A 525 -1.90 71.89 -22.21
N PRO A 526 -1.85 72.31 -23.50
CA PRO A 526 -2.17 73.69 -23.88
C PRO A 526 -3.61 74.08 -23.50
N ILE A 527 -4.57 73.13 -23.61
CA ILE A 527 -5.97 73.34 -23.22
C ILE A 527 -6.08 73.62 -21.71
N LEU A 528 -5.29 72.90 -20.89
CA LEU A 528 -5.29 73.07 -19.44
C LEU A 528 -4.57 74.37 -19.02
N ASP A 529 -3.54 74.77 -19.75
CA ASP A 529 -2.79 76.00 -19.48
C ASP A 529 -3.59 77.25 -19.90
N ASP A 530 -4.22 77.24 -21.08
CA ASP A 530 -5.18 78.26 -21.53
C ASP A 530 -6.31 78.44 -20.51
N ALA A 531 -6.87 77.33 -20.01
CA ALA A 531 -7.91 77.37 -18.99
C ALA A 531 -7.42 78.03 -17.68
N GLN A 532 -6.17 77.77 -17.27
CA GLN A 532 -5.58 78.42 -16.10
C GLN A 532 -5.36 79.93 -16.32
N ILE A 533 -4.90 80.35 -17.49
CA ILE A 533 -4.75 81.78 -17.84
C ILE A 533 -6.10 82.50 -17.84
N LEU A 534 -7.16 81.87 -18.35
CA LEU A 534 -8.53 82.38 -18.30
C LEU A 534 -9.04 82.52 -16.85
N ALA A 535 -8.72 81.59 -15.96
CA ALA A 535 -9.11 81.70 -14.55
C ALA A 535 -8.34 82.82 -13.83
N LEU A 536 -7.03 82.93 -14.06
CA LEU A 536 -6.17 83.97 -13.47
C LEU A 536 -6.58 85.40 -13.92
N SER A 537 -7.07 85.55 -15.15
CA SER A 537 -7.65 86.81 -15.65
C SER A 537 -9.08 87.08 -15.18
N GLY A 538 -9.65 86.23 -14.31
CA GLY A 538 -10.98 86.38 -13.74
C GLY A 538 -12.14 85.87 -14.62
N ASN A 539 -11.84 85.30 -15.80
CA ASN A 539 -12.82 84.69 -16.70
C ASN A 539 -13.05 83.21 -16.36
N ILE A 540 -13.54 82.99 -15.13
CA ILE A 540 -13.70 81.67 -14.50
C ILE A 540 -14.67 80.77 -15.28
N GLU A 541 -15.72 81.35 -15.89
CA GLU A 541 -16.69 80.58 -16.69
C GLU A 541 -16.05 79.99 -17.95
N GLN A 542 -15.25 80.80 -18.67
CA GLN A 542 -14.54 80.35 -19.86
C GLN A 542 -13.38 79.40 -19.53
N ALA A 543 -12.76 79.55 -18.35
CA ALA A 543 -11.77 78.60 -17.83
C ALA A 543 -12.37 77.21 -17.62
N ILE A 544 -13.52 77.13 -16.92
CA ILE A 544 -14.26 75.88 -16.71
C ILE A 544 -14.67 75.27 -18.06
N PHE A 545 -15.20 76.06 -18.99
CA PHE A 545 -15.57 75.59 -20.33
C PHE A 545 -14.36 75.03 -21.10
N THR A 546 -13.20 75.68 -21.01
CA THR A 546 -11.98 75.28 -21.73
C THR A 546 -11.39 74.00 -21.16
N ALA A 547 -11.24 73.88 -19.83
CA ALA A 547 -10.75 72.65 -19.20
C ALA A 547 -11.69 71.44 -19.42
N ARG A 548 -13.01 71.66 -19.56
CA ARG A 548 -13.98 70.60 -19.90
C ARG A 548 -13.78 69.98 -21.29
N LYS A 549 -12.98 70.58 -22.17
CA LYS A 549 -12.60 69.97 -23.46
C LYS A 549 -11.74 68.72 -23.27
N ILE A 550 -10.99 68.62 -22.16
CA ILE A 550 -10.19 67.45 -21.79
C ILE A 550 -11.14 66.34 -21.33
N ARG A 551 -11.22 65.26 -22.11
CA ARG A 551 -12.24 64.21 -21.94
C ARG A 551 -11.84 63.18 -20.88
N ALA A 552 -12.84 62.51 -20.29
CA ALA A 552 -12.61 61.38 -19.40
C ALA A 552 -11.77 60.28 -20.08
N GLY A 553 -10.86 59.66 -19.31
CA GLY A 553 -9.90 58.67 -19.83
C GLY A 553 -8.63 59.26 -20.45
N ARG A 554 -8.51 60.60 -20.57
CA ARG A 554 -7.25 61.28 -20.92
C ARG A 554 -6.31 61.42 -19.72
N VAL A 555 -5.00 61.46 -19.98
CA VAL A 555 -3.97 61.60 -18.93
C VAL A 555 -4.17 62.82 -18.03
N LEU A 556 -4.53 63.99 -18.58
CA LEU A 556 -4.71 65.22 -17.80
C LEU A 556 -6.13 65.40 -17.21
N TYR A 557 -7.05 64.47 -17.46
CA TYR A 557 -8.45 64.61 -17.06
C TYR A 557 -8.65 64.86 -15.56
N ASN A 558 -7.92 64.12 -14.70
CA ASN A 558 -8.07 64.28 -13.25
C ASN A 558 -7.55 65.65 -12.77
N GLN A 559 -6.50 66.18 -13.40
CA GLN A 559 -5.95 67.51 -13.11
C GLN A 559 -6.91 68.62 -13.59
N ALA A 560 -7.46 68.47 -14.80
CA ALA A 560 -8.48 69.35 -15.34
C ALA A 560 -9.75 69.35 -14.46
N ARG A 561 -10.21 68.19 -14.00
CA ARG A 561 -11.36 68.05 -13.10
C ARG A 561 -11.13 68.77 -11.76
N ALA A 562 -9.96 68.60 -11.14
CA ALA A 562 -9.62 69.29 -9.90
C ALA A 562 -9.64 70.82 -10.07
N LYS A 563 -9.08 71.33 -11.17
CA LYS A 563 -9.13 72.76 -11.50
C LYS A 563 -10.55 73.27 -11.77
N ILE A 564 -11.37 72.51 -12.47
CA ILE A 564 -12.80 72.83 -12.67
C ILE A 564 -13.52 72.96 -11.32
N GLN A 565 -13.29 72.04 -10.37
CA GLN A 565 -13.92 72.09 -9.05
C GLN A 565 -13.48 73.33 -8.24
N GLU A 566 -12.18 73.65 -8.24
CA GLU A 566 -11.63 74.88 -7.64
C GLU A 566 -12.31 76.14 -8.20
N TRP A 567 -12.45 76.22 -9.52
CA TRP A 567 -13.07 77.35 -10.21
C TRP A 567 -14.58 77.44 -10.02
N GLN A 568 -15.29 76.31 -9.90
CA GLN A 568 -16.72 76.31 -9.59
C GLN A 568 -17.00 77.01 -8.25
N VAL A 569 -16.21 76.70 -7.21
CA VAL A 569 -16.35 77.36 -5.90
C VAL A 569 -16.05 78.85 -5.97
N GLN A 570 -15.02 79.26 -6.74
CA GLN A 570 -14.71 80.69 -6.94
C GLN A 570 -15.83 81.44 -7.68
N LEU A 571 -16.49 80.79 -8.64
CA LEU A 571 -17.62 81.36 -9.37
C LEU A 571 -18.87 81.48 -8.50
N GLU A 572 -19.18 80.47 -7.69
CA GLU A 572 -20.28 80.49 -6.72
C GLU A 572 -20.06 81.59 -5.68
N ALA A 573 -18.85 81.70 -5.12
CA ALA A 573 -18.47 82.78 -4.21
C ALA A 573 -18.63 84.17 -4.85
N LYS A 574 -18.23 84.35 -6.12
CA LYS A 574 -18.42 85.61 -6.86
C LYS A 574 -19.91 85.96 -6.96
N ARG A 575 -20.74 85.03 -7.44
CA ARG A 575 -22.18 85.23 -7.61
C ARG A 575 -22.90 85.49 -6.28
N SER A 576 -22.49 84.82 -5.20
CA SER A 576 -23.07 85.05 -3.87
C SER A 576 -22.83 86.49 -3.38
N LEU A 577 -21.62 87.05 -3.62
CA LEU A 577 -21.31 88.44 -3.26
C LEU A 577 -21.96 89.47 -4.17
N GLU A 578 -22.14 89.17 -5.46
CA GLU A 578 -22.90 90.03 -6.38
C GLU A 578 -24.37 90.08 -5.98
N ASN A 579 -24.99 88.94 -5.69
CA ASN A 579 -26.36 88.87 -5.15
C ASN A 579 -26.47 89.59 -3.80
N ALA A 580 -25.52 89.37 -2.89
CA ALA A 580 -25.49 90.05 -1.60
C ALA A 580 -25.46 91.58 -1.75
N ARG A 581 -24.64 92.11 -2.66
CA ARG A 581 -24.58 93.54 -2.99
C ARG A 581 -25.90 94.08 -3.56
N GLN A 582 -26.53 93.34 -4.47
CA GLN A 582 -27.83 93.73 -5.03
C GLN A 582 -28.92 93.79 -3.95
N VAL A 583 -28.95 92.82 -3.04
CA VAL A 583 -29.90 92.83 -1.92
C VAL A 583 -29.60 93.99 -0.96
N ALA A 584 -28.34 94.23 -0.62
CA ALA A 584 -27.92 95.34 0.24
C ALA A 584 -28.28 96.73 -0.31
N ALA A 585 -28.45 96.87 -1.63
CA ALA A 585 -28.87 98.13 -2.26
C ALA A 585 -30.29 98.57 -1.84
N GLY A 586 -31.10 97.67 -1.26
CA GLY A 586 -32.38 98.03 -0.64
C GLY A 586 -32.27 98.91 0.61
N ALA A 587 -31.07 99.09 1.18
CA ALA A 587 -30.75 100.03 2.26
C ALA A 587 -31.58 99.92 3.56
N THR A 588 -32.31 98.83 3.78
CA THR A 588 -33.04 98.53 5.03
C THR A 588 -32.29 97.52 5.90
N ALA A 589 -32.64 97.47 7.19
CA ALA A 589 -32.07 96.48 8.10
C ALA A 589 -32.24 95.04 7.60
N ASP A 590 -33.43 94.66 7.10
CA ASP A 590 -33.71 93.31 6.61
C ASP A 590 -33.00 93.00 5.28
N ALA A 591 -32.82 94.01 4.43
CA ALA A 591 -31.98 93.90 3.23
C ALA A 591 -30.52 93.62 3.61
N TYR A 592 -29.95 94.36 4.56
CA TYR A 592 -28.58 94.13 5.03
C TYR A 592 -28.40 92.77 5.72
N VAL A 593 -29.39 92.30 6.51
CA VAL A 593 -29.35 90.96 7.13
C VAL A 593 -29.35 89.85 6.07
N THR A 594 -30.18 90.00 5.03
CA THR A 594 -30.24 89.04 3.93
C THR A 594 -28.93 89.05 3.12
N ALA A 595 -28.38 90.23 2.83
CA ALA A 595 -27.08 90.40 2.18
C ALA A 595 -25.92 89.78 2.98
N ILE A 596 -25.89 89.99 4.30
CA ILE A 596 -24.95 89.35 5.23
C ILE A 596 -25.04 87.82 5.11
N SER A 597 -26.25 87.25 5.09
CA SER A 597 -26.43 85.79 4.98
C SER A 597 -25.88 85.22 3.67
N LEU A 598 -26.00 85.97 2.55
CA LEU A 598 -25.45 85.59 1.25
C LEU A 598 -23.92 85.73 1.20
N ALA A 599 -23.35 86.75 1.85
CA ALA A 599 -21.90 86.88 1.99
C ALA A 599 -21.30 85.81 2.93
N GLN A 600 -22.04 85.36 3.95
CA GLN A 600 -21.63 84.26 4.83
C GLN A 600 -21.61 82.89 4.14
N GLN A 601 -22.26 82.73 2.97
CA GLN A 601 -22.16 81.52 2.15
C GLN A 601 -20.84 81.41 1.38
N VAL A 602 -20.01 82.47 1.33
CA VAL A 602 -18.67 82.39 0.74
C VAL A 602 -17.79 81.48 1.60
N PRO A 603 -17.21 80.40 1.03
CA PRO A 603 -16.37 79.50 1.81
C PRO A 603 -15.11 80.18 2.32
N SER A 604 -14.66 79.81 3.53
CA SER A 604 -13.50 80.41 4.21
C SER A 604 -12.19 80.31 3.42
N TYR A 605 -12.07 79.30 2.55
CA TYR A 605 -10.93 79.06 1.66
C TYR A 605 -11.07 79.74 0.28
N SER A 606 -12.15 80.47 0.02
CA SER A 606 -12.33 81.25 -1.21
C SER A 606 -11.40 82.46 -1.21
N SER A 607 -10.80 82.76 -2.37
CA SER A 607 -10.02 83.99 -2.57
C SER A 607 -10.84 85.27 -2.34
N ARG A 608 -12.17 85.19 -2.35
CA ARG A 608 -13.10 86.30 -2.06
C ARG A 608 -13.53 86.40 -0.59
N GLN A 609 -12.99 85.58 0.32
CA GLN A 609 -13.44 85.60 1.71
C GLN A 609 -13.11 86.92 2.44
N VAL A 610 -12.04 87.60 2.05
CA VAL A 610 -11.69 88.94 2.57
C VAL A 610 -12.75 89.97 2.15
N GLU A 611 -13.14 89.96 0.87
CA GLU A 611 -14.20 90.79 0.29
C GLU A 611 -15.55 90.53 0.98
N ALA A 612 -15.90 89.25 1.19
CA ALA A 612 -17.09 88.84 1.95
C ALA A 612 -17.10 89.39 3.37
N SER A 613 -15.98 89.23 4.10
CA SER A 613 -15.83 89.66 5.48
C SER A 613 -15.90 91.19 5.62
N GLN A 614 -15.35 91.94 4.67
CA GLN A 614 -15.46 93.40 4.62
C GLN A 614 -16.92 93.85 4.45
N LEU A 615 -17.65 93.25 3.50
CA LEU A 615 -19.06 93.58 3.25
C LEU A 615 -19.95 93.22 4.45
N ILE A 616 -19.75 92.05 5.07
CA ILE A 616 -20.47 91.65 6.30
C ILE A 616 -20.28 92.70 7.39
N ASN A 617 -19.05 93.18 7.61
CA ASN A 617 -18.76 94.20 8.62
C ASN A 617 -19.41 95.55 8.29
N GLN A 618 -19.33 96.00 7.04
CA GLN A 618 -19.96 97.25 6.60
C GLN A 618 -21.48 97.22 6.77
N TRP A 619 -22.16 96.17 6.30
CA TRP A 619 -23.61 96.04 6.44
C TRP A 619 -24.05 95.87 7.90
N SER A 620 -23.23 95.20 8.73
CA SER A 620 -23.48 95.10 10.18
C SER A 620 -23.40 96.47 10.88
N GLN A 621 -22.51 97.35 10.44
CA GLN A 621 -22.45 98.73 10.92
C GLN A 621 -23.66 99.56 10.45
N GLN A 622 -24.13 99.36 9.21
CA GLN A 622 -25.35 100.04 8.71
C GLN A 622 -26.62 99.61 9.48
N ILE A 623 -26.77 98.33 9.82
CA ILE A 623 -27.87 97.87 10.69
C ILE A 623 -27.80 98.55 12.07
N LEU A 624 -26.60 98.73 12.64
CA LEU A 624 -26.43 99.40 13.92
C LEU A 624 -26.81 100.88 13.84
N PHE A 625 -26.41 101.55 12.76
CA PHE A 625 -26.79 102.94 12.49
C PHE A 625 -28.31 103.11 12.37
N ILE A 626 -28.98 102.26 11.59
CA ILE A 626 -30.46 102.27 11.47
C ILE A 626 -31.12 102.06 12.84
N ALA A 627 -30.59 101.16 13.68
CA ALA A 627 -31.09 100.99 15.05
C ALA A 627 -30.93 102.26 15.90
N MET A 628 -29.79 102.96 15.79
CA MET A 628 -29.54 104.23 16.48
C MET A 628 -30.43 105.37 15.98
N GLU A 629 -30.84 105.38 14.71
CA GLU A 629 -31.82 106.35 14.21
C GLU A 629 -33.23 106.06 14.77
N VAL A 630 -33.64 104.79 14.76
CA VAL A 630 -34.97 104.33 15.21
C VAL A 630 -35.15 104.49 16.72
N VAL A 631 -34.11 104.38 17.55
CA VAL A 631 -34.24 104.39 19.02
C VAL A 631 -34.87 105.67 19.57
N ASN A 632 -34.70 106.80 18.88
CA ASN A 632 -35.29 108.09 19.26
C ASN A 632 -36.82 108.14 19.04
N ARG A 633 -37.40 107.12 18.37
CA ARG A 633 -38.83 107.00 18.06
C ARG A 633 -39.45 105.76 18.69
N ASP A 634 -38.77 104.63 18.60
CA ASP A 634 -39.23 103.33 19.09
C ASP A 634 -38.03 102.50 19.62
N VAL A 635 -37.88 102.49 20.94
CA VAL A 635 -36.79 101.78 21.63
C VAL A 635 -36.90 100.24 21.47
N PRO A 636 -38.09 99.60 21.65
CA PRO A 636 -38.27 98.18 21.30
C PRO A 636 -37.89 97.82 19.86
N GLN A 637 -38.29 98.62 18.86
CA GLN A 637 -37.98 98.38 17.46
C GLN A 637 -36.47 98.50 17.20
N ALA A 638 -35.81 99.52 17.75
CA ALA A 638 -34.36 99.68 17.67
C ALA A 638 -33.59 98.48 18.25
N ILE A 639 -33.99 97.98 19.43
CA ILE A 639 -33.44 96.76 20.02
C ILE A 639 -33.66 95.56 19.07
N SER A 640 -34.84 95.45 18.45
CA SER A 640 -35.13 94.36 17.50
C SER A 640 -34.24 94.40 16.26
N ILE A 641 -33.89 95.60 15.77
CA ILE A 641 -33.00 95.81 14.61
C ILE A 641 -31.55 95.48 14.99
N ALA A 642 -31.04 96.03 16.09
CA ALA A 642 -29.67 95.79 16.55
C ALA A 642 -29.40 94.30 16.86
N ARG A 643 -30.42 93.55 17.32
CA ARG A 643 -30.33 92.10 17.55
C ARG A 643 -30.10 91.28 16.27
N LYS A 644 -30.37 91.83 15.07
CA LYS A 644 -30.14 91.13 13.79
C LYS A 644 -28.67 91.16 13.35
N ILE A 645 -27.80 91.89 14.04
CA ILE A 645 -26.36 91.98 13.74
C ILE A 645 -25.68 90.64 14.09
N PRO A 646 -24.89 90.05 13.17
CA PRO A 646 -24.32 88.72 13.37
C PRO A 646 -23.10 88.75 14.30
N ARG A 647 -22.92 87.67 15.08
CA ARG A 647 -21.86 87.51 16.09
C ARG A 647 -20.43 87.64 15.56
N ASN A 648 -20.21 87.33 14.29
CA ASN A 648 -18.91 87.38 13.63
C ASN A 648 -18.60 88.73 12.96
N SER A 649 -19.39 89.77 13.22
CA SER A 649 -19.14 91.13 12.75
C SER A 649 -18.50 92.03 13.81
N LEU A 650 -17.71 93.01 13.37
CA LEU A 650 -17.11 94.04 14.21
C LEU A 650 -18.15 94.91 14.94
N ALA A 651 -19.35 95.08 14.36
CA ALA A 651 -20.42 95.87 14.96
C ALA A 651 -21.15 95.15 16.11
N TYR A 652 -20.98 93.83 16.27
CA TYR A 652 -21.77 93.03 17.21
C TYR A 652 -21.62 93.49 18.67
N ASN A 653 -20.39 93.69 19.15
CA ASN A 653 -20.15 94.07 20.54
C ASN A 653 -20.73 95.47 20.85
N SER A 654 -20.57 96.41 19.92
CA SER A 654 -21.19 97.74 20.00
C SER A 654 -22.71 97.65 20.02
N ALA A 655 -23.31 96.78 19.19
CA ALA A 655 -24.75 96.53 19.18
C ALA A 655 -25.26 95.96 20.50
N GLN A 656 -24.58 94.95 21.08
CA GLN A 656 -24.97 94.39 22.38
C GLN A 656 -24.87 95.41 23.52
N SER A 657 -23.83 96.27 23.51
CA SER A 657 -23.71 97.36 24.47
C SER A 657 -24.87 98.36 24.36
N GLN A 658 -25.22 98.78 23.15
CA GLN A 658 -26.36 99.67 22.90
C GLN A 658 -27.69 99.02 23.30
N ILE A 659 -27.93 97.75 22.94
CA ILE A 659 -29.10 96.99 23.37
C ILE A 659 -29.24 96.99 24.89
N SER A 660 -28.16 96.75 25.63
CA SER A 660 -28.18 96.77 27.10
C SER A 660 -28.55 98.14 27.68
N ILE A 661 -28.06 99.22 27.08
CA ILE A 661 -28.39 100.61 27.49
C ILE A 661 -29.87 100.89 27.20
N TRP A 662 -30.35 100.56 25.99
CA TRP A 662 -31.73 100.78 25.58
C TRP A 662 -32.74 99.95 26.39
N GLN A 663 -32.34 98.76 26.84
CA GLN A 663 -33.14 97.95 27.76
C GLN A 663 -33.28 98.60 29.15
N SER A 664 -32.26 99.29 29.66
CA SER A 664 -32.37 99.96 30.96
C SER A 664 -33.35 101.15 30.93
N TRP A 665 -33.45 101.84 29.79
CA TRP A 665 -34.42 102.93 29.57
C TRP A 665 -35.89 102.46 29.61
N LEU A 666 -36.15 101.16 29.43
CA LEU A 666 -37.48 100.55 29.52
C LEU A 666 -37.85 100.11 30.95
N THR A 667 -37.03 100.43 31.95
CA THR A 667 -37.19 99.96 33.35
C THR A 667 -37.26 101.14 34.34
N PRO A 668 -38.36 101.36 35.08
CA PRO A 668 -38.46 102.45 36.06
C PRO A 668 -37.62 102.22 37.32
N THR A 669 -36.98 103.27 37.85
CA THR A 669 -36.19 103.24 39.09
C THR A 669 -37.03 103.51 40.36
N GLN A 670 -36.63 102.88 41.48
CA GLN A 670 -37.14 103.09 42.84
C GLN A 670 -35.97 103.27 43.83
N PRO A 671 -36.17 103.84 45.04
CA PRO A 671 -35.08 104.33 45.89
C PRO A 671 -34.39 103.29 46.78
N ILE A 672 -33.33 103.72 47.46
CA ILE A 672 -32.49 102.94 48.38
C ILE A 672 -33.24 102.58 49.67
N GLU A 673 -33.18 101.32 50.08
CA GLU A 673 -33.29 100.91 51.50
C GLU A 673 -32.24 99.83 51.80
N ASP A 674 -31.71 99.84 53.03
CA ASP A 674 -30.45 99.22 53.40
C ASP A 674 -30.64 97.84 54.07
N ARG A 675 -29.94 96.80 53.58
CA ARG A 675 -29.69 95.57 54.36
C ARG A 675 -28.54 94.69 53.84
N SER A 676 -27.40 94.84 54.51
CA SER A 676 -26.46 93.77 54.95
C SER A 676 -26.06 92.64 53.97
N LEU A 677 -24.77 92.65 53.61
CA LEU A 677 -24.00 91.49 53.12
C LEU A 677 -24.12 90.26 54.06
N PRO A 678 -24.00 89.04 53.50
CA PRO A 678 -22.82 88.23 53.82
C PRO A 678 -21.94 87.87 52.61
N SER A 679 -20.70 87.50 52.91
CA SER A 679 -19.63 87.10 51.98
C SER A 679 -19.66 85.61 51.60
N ASN A 680 -18.75 85.25 50.68
CA ASN A 680 -18.35 83.91 50.22
C ASN A 680 -19.30 83.15 49.28
N GLN A 681 -18.98 83.20 47.98
CA GLN A 681 -18.37 82.03 47.32
C GLN A 681 -17.74 82.42 45.97
N SER A 682 -16.47 82.83 46.02
CA SER A 682 -15.54 82.62 44.91
C SER A 682 -15.20 81.12 44.80
N GLN A 683 -14.77 80.68 43.61
CA GLN A 683 -14.12 79.38 43.36
C GLN A 683 -15.00 78.11 43.46
N GLN A 684 -15.91 77.93 42.51
CA GLN A 684 -16.25 76.62 41.95
C GLN A 684 -16.76 76.80 40.52
N LEU A 685 -16.70 75.76 39.67
CA LEU A 685 -17.00 75.80 38.22
C LEU A 685 -16.02 76.59 37.33
N ARG A 686 -14.76 76.75 37.76
CA ARG A 686 -13.63 77.01 36.85
C ARG A 686 -12.74 75.77 36.66
N GLU A 687 -13.36 74.59 36.71
CA GLU A 687 -12.69 73.29 36.58
C GLU A 687 -13.73 72.20 36.24
N GLU A 688 -14.37 72.30 35.06
CA GLU A 688 -15.04 71.16 34.41
C GLU A 688 -15.39 71.54 32.95
N ASN A 689 -14.69 70.90 32.00
CA ASN A 689 -14.83 70.88 30.52
C ASN A 689 -13.54 71.21 29.75
N SER A 690 -12.48 70.43 30.01
CA SER A 690 -11.30 70.29 29.15
C SER A 690 -11.22 68.86 28.57
N THR A 691 -12.32 68.38 27.98
CA THR A 691 -12.39 67.05 27.36
C THR A 691 -11.71 67.00 25.99
N ASN A 692 -10.47 66.49 26.00
CA ASN A 692 -9.81 65.68 24.95
C ASN A 692 -10.28 65.87 23.49
N LEU A 693 -9.50 66.60 22.69
CA LEU A 693 -9.45 66.39 21.23
C LEU A 693 -8.39 65.33 20.88
N THR A 694 -8.81 64.33 20.11
CA THR A 694 -7.95 63.37 19.40
C THR A 694 -8.28 63.40 17.91
N ASP A 695 -7.34 62.98 17.06
CA ASP A 695 -7.58 62.87 15.61
C ASP A 695 -8.29 61.54 15.24
N GLU A 696 -8.66 61.37 13.97
CA GLU A 696 -9.33 60.15 13.45
C GLU A 696 -8.47 58.87 13.52
N ARG A 697 -7.26 58.93 14.12
CA ARG A 697 -6.43 57.75 14.42
C ARG A 697 -6.02 57.67 15.90
N GLY A 698 -6.72 58.40 16.77
CA GLY A 698 -6.69 58.19 18.22
C GLY A 698 -5.40 58.60 18.92
N LYS A 699 -4.66 59.59 18.41
CA LYS A 699 -3.48 60.14 19.10
C LYS A 699 -3.73 61.55 19.68
N PRO A 700 -3.17 61.87 20.85
CA PRO A 700 -3.31 63.19 21.46
C PRO A 700 -2.39 64.23 20.81
N LEU A 701 -2.93 65.41 20.52
CA LEU A 701 -2.20 66.53 19.92
C LEU A 701 -1.56 67.42 21.00
N VAL A 702 -0.32 67.10 21.40
CA VAL A 702 0.52 68.02 22.18
C VAL A 702 1.97 67.99 21.68
N SER A 703 2.41 69.08 21.04
CA SER A 703 3.82 69.36 20.75
C SER A 703 4.26 70.62 21.50
N LYS A 704 5.18 70.45 22.47
CA LYS A 704 5.80 71.58 23.18
C LYS A 704 6.68 72.40 22.21
N PRO A 705 6.66 73.74 22.26
CA PRO A 705 7.64 74.55 21.54
C PRO A 705 9.01 74.45 22.22
N LYS A 706 10.08 74.25 21.42
CA LYS A 706 11.45 74.54 21.84
C LYS A 706 11.78 75.98 21.42
N PHE A 707 12.01 76.84 22.40
CA PHE A 707 12.78 78.07 22.16
C PHE A 707 14.25 77.70 21.95
N THR A 708 14.90 78.39 21.01
CA THR A 708 16.35 78.50 20.91
C THR A 708 16.65 79.96 20.62
N ASP A 709 17.16 80.67 21.63
CA ASP A 709 17.69 82.02 21.45
C ASP A 709 19.02 81.97 20.68
N ASN A 710 19.26 82.98 19.85
CA ASN A 710 20.55 83.67 19.72
C ASN A 710 20.44 84.82 18.70
N ASN A 711 20.58 86.06 19.20
CA ASN A 711 20.80 87.34 18.51
C ASN A 711 19.88 87.72 17.34
#